data_AF-A0A1S4FR41-F1
#
_entry.id   AF-A0A1S4FR41-F1
#
_cell.length_a   1.000
_cell.length_b   1.000
_cell.length_c   1.000
_cell.angle_alpha   90.00
_cell.angle_beta   90.00
_cell.angle_gamma   90.00
#
_symmetry.space_group_name_H-M   'P 1'
#
loop_
_entity.id
_entity.type
_entity.pdbx_description
1 polymer ?
#
loop_
_entity_poly.entity_id
_entity_poly.type
_entity_poly.pdbx_seq_one_letter_code
_entity_poly.pdbx_strand_id
1 'polypeptide(L)'
;MSSSAAEQSEAESVVVEELDEMQLDPQELSQFVEASAIPLPGEPGTSIIVQPRRRVRRSTVASTSSAPSESETDDENPQQNEIWIKKFVAGEISYSEYQSRMQPGGEMDLEEEELAERRKSAKKSTKFEKDLRVQRKDALRGNLQGPTQVKVEGKTSMKRHRRFLPPALQGLMGQANLCYARGDTEMAKKLCLEIVRQMPLAHEPFVTLAQIYETEDPEKFLQFSLIAAHLNPSDVEQWVRIAEISEERGNLSQALMCYARAIKTDPKNFDLRMKRVQLLEKKGEEKQAFKCYFAMLPYIPKERGEFLVQTAKRLAKKFHEESNLAAAMDAMDRAYGTVPELFSVEDINLFLELLIATGYYRKALDVLMAHTNVEVHEMVNEEDENDPNAQRGIYTVVIPNDMVLDFRTKLAVVLVHLKCEHLFDMIVSNILTNINVEEAGDCYLDVAESLMKELHYHYALKLLVPLISSENFSLAAVWLRYADCLRAIGDYNEAIVAYKKVVSLAQHLDARLTLSALLKQQGKYDEALEALEQDPEKDIMDAELLYERCLMLKEVGRYDEFLSSGFMLLMRHCVPLRSRLELGAAISVPRYFEMLKTIADIKHSRQDKTEEHAPEFSRSENEPSVEMEWELVMILLQVADYTKNYAYFQKLVFTLCTAKRFQVFKQELQMLALLGCLYNRDPMYAYNLIRERVNKEANLNKPRLWNLFNLVILVTGDIRYNRYLMRLFERTAVDPNVRVLQANYHLNAGTYKYALNDYSKVYRKTGDPIHAMLIGVTLTQIACQKFSNKKQALASQAIGFMEKYRKGRPAELANEIHYNIGRMYHQLGMHSLAVDHYKRALEFTNQLIEENASYLDLRAEIAFNLSSIYRSNNNLELARKYLYEYIEI
;
A
#
# COMPACT_ATOMS: atom_id res chain seq x y z
N MET A 1 -23.68 -42.40 65.17
CA MET A 1 -23.18 -43.08 63.96
C MET A 1 -22.83 -41.99 62.96
N SER A 2 -21.62 -41.80 62.46
CA SER A 2 -20.33 -42.47 62.62
C SER A 2 -19.26 -41.55 62.00
N SER A 3 -18.17 -41.32 62.76
CA SER A 3 -16.77 -40.94 62.45
C SER A 3 -16.48 -39.81 61.43
N SER A 4 -15.96 -38.62 61.81
CA SER A 4 -14.60 -38.26 62.32
C SER A 4 -13.48 -38.51 61.28
N ALA A 5 -12.55 -37.61 60.95
CA ALA A 5 -12.10 -36.35 61.55
C ALA A 5 -11.39 -35.51 60.46
N ALA A 6 -11.28 -34.21 60.73
CA ALA A 6 -10.49 -33.25 59.96
C ALA A 6 -9.00 -33.39 60.29
N GLU A 7 -8.13 -33.17 59.30
CA GLU A 7 -6.72 -32.82 59.55
C GLU A 7 -6.25 -31.75 58.56
N GLN A 8 -5.89 -30.61 59.15
CA GLN A 8 -5.09 -29.54 58.57
C GLN A 8 -3.66 -30.07 58.44
N SER A 9 -3.05 -29.98 57.26
CA SER A 9 -1.61 -30.24 57.10
C SER A 9 -0.84 -28.94 57.25
N GLU A 10 -0.17 -28.82 58.40
CA GLU A 10 0.81 -27.80 58.75
C GLU A 10 1.99 -27.74 57.78
N ALA A 11 2.66 -26.60 57.81
CA ALA A 11 3.89 -26.32 57.08
C ALA A 11 5.02 -27.31 57.46
N GLU A 12 5.42 -28.15 56.51
CA GLU A 12 6.72 -28.81 56.59
C GLU A 12 7.82 -27.81 56.20
N SER A 13 8.54 -27.35 57.22
CA SER A 13 9.88 -26.80 57.07
C SER A 13 10.73 -27.82 56.30
N VAL A 14 11.18 -27.46 55.10
CA VAL A 14 12.23 -28.21 54.40
C VAL A 14 13.50 -28.05 55.22
N VAL A 15 13.72 -29.02 56.12
CA VAL A 15 14.99 -29.25 56.78
C VAL A 15 15.98 -29.53 55.65
N VAL A 16 17.01 -28.69 55.57
CA VAL A 16 18.18 -28.96 54.75
C VAL A 16 18.82 -30.22 55.33
N GLU A 17 18.53 -31.37 54.72
CA GLU A 17 19.37 -32.55 54.92
C GLU A 17 20.77 -32.18 54.40
N GLU A 18 21.68 -31.96 55.34
CA GLU A 18 23.11 -32.03 55.09
C GLU A 18 23.39 -33.42 54.49
N LEU A 19 23.57 -33.46 53.17
CA LEU A 19 24.03 -34.64 52.48
C LEU A 19 25.44 -34.98 52.98
N ASP A 20 25.49 -36.11 53.68
CA ASP A 20 26.61 -36.75 54.33
C ASP A 20 27.91 -36.76 53.49
N GLU A 21 29.05 -36.50 54.13
CA GLU A 21 30.35 -36.25 53.49
C GLU A 21 31.01 -37.48 52.83
N MET A 22 30.29 -38.60 52.70
CA MET A 22 30.85 -39.86 52.21
C MET A 22 30.01 -40.58 51.15
N GLN A 23 29.81 -39.97 49.98
CA GLN A 23 29.47 -40.73 48.76
C GLN A 23 30.17 -40.16 47.53
N LEU A 24 31.48 -40.42 47.42
CA LEU A 24 32.21 -40.42 46.15
C LEU A 24 33.04 -41.70 46.12
N ASP A 25 32.66 -42.61 45.23
CA ASP A 25 33.27 -43.92 45.09
C ASP A 25 34.74 -43.77 44.61
N PRO A 26 35.75 -44.23 45.37
CA PRO A 26 37.17 -44.06 45.01
C PRO A 26 37.62 -44.82 43.75
N GLN A 27 36.75 -45.67 43.17
CA GLN A 27 37.12 -46.61 42.11
C GLN A 27 36.99 -46.06 40.68
N GLU A 28 36.43 -44.87 40.44
CA GLU A 28 36.37 -44.28 39.08
C GLU A 28 37.64 -43.53 38.64
N LEU A 29 38.71 -43.52 39.45
CA LEU A 29 39.94 -42.76 39.18
C LEU A 29 41.15 -43.61 38.74
N SER A 30 41.00 -44.93 38.63
CA SER A 30 42.09 -45.83 38.23
C SER A 30 41.67 -46.75 37.08
N GLN A 31 41.59 -46.22 35.87
CA GLN A 31 41.62 -47.01 34.63
C GLN A 31 41.99 -46.10 33.45
N PHE A 32 43.30 -45.93 33.23
CA PHE A 32 43.85 -45.45 31.96
C PHE A 32 44.55 -46.65 31.30
N VAL A 33 44.06 -47.08 30.15
CA VAL A 33 44.80 -47.92 29.20
C VAL A 33 44.93 -47.09 27.93
N GLU A 34 46.16 -46.94 27.46
CA GLU A 34 46.49 -46.28 26.19
C GLU A 34 45.80 -47.01 25.03
N ALA A 35 45.07 -46.28 24.20
CA ALA A 35 44.56 -46.76 22.92
C ALA A 35 45.23 -45.98 21.79
N SER A 36 45.81 -46.76 20.87
CA SER A 36 46.62 -46.37 19.73
C SER A 36 45.83 -45.60 18.65
N ALA A 37 46.54 -44.72 17.95
CA ALA A 37 46.03 -43.94 16.83
C ALA A 37 45.78 -44.81 15.58
N ILE A 38 44.69 -44.52 14.86
CA ILE A 38 44.40 -45.05 13.51
C ILE A 38 44.17 -43.84 12.58
N PRO A 39 44.64 -43.86 11.31
CA PRO A 39 44.81 -42.67 10.48
C PRO A 39 43.58 -42.31 9.65
N LEU A 40 43.50 -41.04 9.28
CA LEU A 40 42.55 -40.47 8.30
C LEU A 40 42.94 -40.82 6.86
N PRO A 41 41.96 -41.11 5.98
CA PRO A 41 41.98 -40.74 4.57
C PRO A 41 40.79 -39.80 4.27
N GLY A 42 40.90 -38.68 3.55
CA GLY A 42 41.50 -38.52 2.23
C GLY A 42 40.37 -38.44 1.19
N GLU A 43 39.92 -37.23 0.85
CA GLU A 43 39.14 -36.92 -0.37
C GLU A 43 40.12 -36.55 -1.52
N PRO A 44 39.70 -36.39 -2.80
CA PRO A 44 38.45 -36.73 -3.48
C PRO A 44 38.64 -37.47 -4.82
N GLY A 45 37.56 -38.04 -5.36
CA GLY A 45 37.49 -38.34 -6.79
C GLY A 45 36.27 -39.16 -7.16
N THR A 46 35.28 -38.54 -7.82
CA THR A 46 34.79 -38.92 -9.16
C THR A 46 33.44 -38.27 -9.49
N SER A 47 33.36 -37.90 -10.76
CA SER A 47 32.25 -37.38 -11.55
C SER A 47 30.95 -38.19 -11.47
N ILE A 48 29.81 -37.51 -11.33
CA ILE A 48 28.47 -38.07 -11.59
C ILE A 48 27.76 -37.27 -12.68
N ILE A 49 27.43 -38.00 -13.75
CA ILE A 49 26.55 -37.64 -14.85
C ILE A 49 25.10 -37.57 -14.31
N VAL A 50 24.40 -36.47 -14.60
CA VAL A 50 22.99 -36.27 -14.26
C VAL A 50 22.11 -36.58 -15.48
N GLN A 51 21.27 -37.61 -15.36
CA GLN A 51 20.00 -37.72 -16.11
C GLN A 51 18.81 -37.57 -15.15
N PRO A 52 17.69 -36.96 -15.58
CA PRO A 52 16.60 -36.57 -14.69
C PRO A 52 15.66 -37.73 -14.36
N ARG A 53 15.34 -37.88 -13.06
CA ARG A 53 14.31 -38.81 -12.56
C ARG A 53 12.91 -38.20 -12.68
N ARG A 54 12.03 -38.96 -13.33
CA ARG A 54 10.56 -38.88 -13.26
C ARG A 54 10.07 -38.85 -11.80
N ARG A 55 9.10 -37.98 -11.51
CA ARG A 55 8.21 -38.09 -10.35
C ARG A 55 6.78 -38.33 -10.79
N VAL A 56 6.25 -39.44 -10.29
CA VAL A 56 4.85 -39.87 -10.32
C VAL A 56 4.02 -38.91 -9.45
N ARG A 57 2.90 -38.40 -9.97
CA ARG A 57 1.84 -37.73 -9.18
C ARG A 57 0.61 -38.63 -9.13
N ARG A 58 0.14 -38.90 -7.92
CA ARG A 58 -1.17 -39.48 -7.62
C ARG A 58 -2.25 -38.41 -7.75
N SER A 59 -3.39 -38.86 -8.27
CA SER A 59 -4.66 -38.18 -8.47
C SER A 59 -5.31 -37.71 -7.17
N THR A 60 -5.75 -36.46 -7.14
CA THR A 60 -6.85 -35.98 -6.30
C THR A 60 -7.76 -35.11 -7.16
N VAL A 61 -9.06 -35.35 -7.03
CA VAL A 61 -10.16 -34.76 -7.79
C VAL A 61 -10.50 -33.41 -7.16
N ALA A 62 -10.48 -32.33 -7.95
CA ALA A 62 -11.16 -31.08 -7.61
C ALA A 62 -11.50 -30.30 -8.89
N SER A 63 -12.79 -29.97 -8.95
CA SER A 63 -13.55 -29.11 -9.86
C SER A 63 -12.82 -27.88 -10.42
N THR A 64 -12.80 -27.78 -11.74
CA THR A 64 -12.51 -26.55 -12.49
C THR A 64 -13.79 -25.74 -12.66
N SER A 65 -13.79 -24.54 -12.08
CA SER A 65 -14.74 -23.46 -12.35
C SER A 65 -14.39 -22.77 -13.67
N SER A 66 -15.21 -22.96 -14.69
CA SER A 66 -15.22 -22.16 -15.92
C SER A 66 -16.11 -20.93 -15.71
N ALA A 67 -15.50 -19.75 -15.84
CA ALA A 67 -16.18 -18.46 -15.87
C ALA A 67 -17.12 -18.37 -17.10
N PRO A 68 -18.34 -17.81 -16.96
CA PRO A 68 -19.26 -17.66 -18.08
C PRO A 68 -18.91 -16.40 -18.90
N SER A 69 -18.90 -16.57 -20.22
CA SER A 69 -18.90 -15.50 -21.21
C SER A 69 -20.31 -14.90 -21.29
N GLU A 70 -20.48 -13.68 -20.78
CA GLU A 70 -21.70 -12.89 -20.95
C GLU A 70 -21.71 -12.22 -22.33
N SER A 71 -22.46 -12.83 -23.26
CA SER A 71 -23.06 -12.14 -24.40
C SER A 71 -24.15 -13.05 -25.00
N GLU A 72 -25.23 -13.25 -24.25
CA GLU A 72 -26.48 -13.75 -24.81
C GLU A 72 -27.43 -12.56 -24.94
N THR A 73 -27.53 -12.06 -26.16
CA THR A 73 -28.55 -11.10 -26.57
C THR A 73 -29.92 -11.78 -26.58
N ASP A 74 -30.85 -11.25 -25.81
CA ASP A 74 -32.31 -11.24 -25.98
C ASP A 74 -32.91 -12.23 -27.00
N ASP A 75 -33.11 -13.48 -26.58
CA ASP A 75 -34.11 -14.35 -27.21
C ASP A 75 -34.79 -15.20 -26.12
N GLU A 76 -35.77 -14.59 -25.43
CA GLU A 76 -36.64 -15.30 -24.49
C GLU A 76 -37.43 -16.41 -25.22
N ASN A 77 -37.45 -17.60 -24.62
CA ASN A 77 -37.99 -18.81 -25.21
C ASN A 77 -39.54 -18.72 -25.35
N PRO A 78 -40.12 -18.65 -26.56
CA PRO A 78 -41.55 -18.36 -26.76
C PRO A 78 -42.51 -19.39 -26.14
N GLN A 79 -42.01 -20.60 -25.83
CA GLN A 79 -42.76 -21.65 -25.15
C GLN A 79 -43.02 -21.33 -23.67
N GLN A 80 -42.13 -20.57 -23.01
CA GLN A 80 -42.32 -20.17 -21.61
C GLN A 80 -43.38 -19.09 -21.50
N ASN A 81 -43.37 -18.09 -22.38
CA ASN A 81 -44.35 -16.99 -22.39
C ASN A 81 -45.78 -17.51 -22.63
N GLU A 82 -45.94 -18.55 -23.46
CA GLU A 82 -47.22 -19.21 -23.68
C GLU A 82 -47.78 -19.89 -22.41
N ILE A 83 -46.91 -20.52 -21.61
CA ILE A 83 -47.29 -21.20 -20.37
C ILE A 83 -47.73 -20.17 -19.32
N TRP A 84 -47.01 -19.05 -19.19
CA TRP A 84 -47.34 -18.01 -18.21
C TRP A 84 -48.64 -17.28 -18.54
N ILE A 85 -48.89 -16.98 -19.82
CA ILE A 85 -50.14 -16.36 -20.26
C ILE A 85 -51.33 -17.29 -19.98
N LYS A 86 -51.18 -18.60 -20.24
CA LYS A 86 -52.22 -19.61 -19.93
C LYS A 86 -52.52 -19.68 -18.44
N LYS A 87 -51.50 -19.69 -17.58
CA LYS A 87 -51.67 -19.70 -16.12
C LYS A 87 -52.31 -18.43 -15.58
N PHE A 88 -51.96 -17.27 -16.16
CA PHE A 88 -52.57 -15.99 -15.80
C PHE A 88 -54.05 -15.93 -16.17
N VAL A 89 -54.41 -16.31 -17.41
CA VAL A 89 -55.80 -16.33 -17.88
C VAL A 89 -56.65 -17.36 -17.13
N ALA A 90 -56.05 -18.45 -16.64
CA ALA A 90 -56.69 -19.43 -15.77
C ALA A 90 -56.87 -18.96 -14.31
N GLY A 91 -56.30 -17.82 -13.92
CA GLY A 91 -56.34 -17.28 -12.56
C GLY A 91 -55.43 -18.01 -11.55
N GLU A 92 -54.50 -18.84 -12.03
CA GLU A 92 -53.60 -19.65 -11.20
C GLU A 92 -52.45 -18.82 -10.60
N ILE A 93 -52.10 -17.71 -11.25
CA ILE A 93 -51.03 -16.78 -10.82
C ILE A 93 -51.55 -15.35 -10.83
N SER A 94 -51.02 -14.53 -9.91
CA SER A 94 -51.33 -13.09 -9.88
C SER A 94 -50.62 -12.33 -11.00
N TYR A 95 -51.13 -11.15 -11.37
CA TYR A 95 -50.48 -10.30 -12.36
C TYR A 95 -49.06 -9.85 -11.95
N SER A 96 -48.84 -9.60 -10.66
CA SER A 96 -47.51 -9.24 -10.12
C SER A 96 -46.50 -10.40 -10.26
N GLU A 97 -46.98 -11.63 -10.05
CA GLU A 97 -46.17 -12.84 -10.26
C GLU A 97 -45.92 -13.10 -11.74
N TYR A 98 -46.88 -12.80 -12.62
CA TYR A 98 -46.68 -12.82 -14.07
C TYR A 98 -45.64 -11.78 -14.52
N GLN A 99 -45.70 -10.55 -14.00
CA GLN A 99 -44.80 -9.45 -14.36
C GLN A 99 -43.34 -9.70 -13.95
N SER A 100 -43.12 -10.19 -12.72
CA SER A 100 -41.77 -10.52 -12.22
C SER A 100 -41.09 -11.67 -12.97
N ARG A 101 -41.87 -12.59 -13.54
CA ARG A 101 -41.37 -13.75 -14.31
C ARG A 101 -41.06 -13.40 -15.77
N MET A 102 -41.75 -12.40 -16.32
CA MET A 102 -41.53 -11.86 -17.68
C MET A 102 -40.41 -10.80 -17.74
N GLN A 103 -39.82 -10.41 -16.59
CA GLN A 103 -38.71 -9.44 -16.54
C GLN A 103 -37.57 -9.95 -15.64
N PRO A 104 -36.70 -10.87 -16.13
CA PRO A 104 -35.55 -11.33 -15.33
C PRO A 104 -34.39 -10.33 -15.27
N GLY A 105 -34.44 -9.23 -16.02
CA GLY A 105 -33.44 -8.16 -16.00
C GLY A 105 -34.01 -6.91 -15.34
N GLY A 106 -33.40 -6.47 -14.24
CA GLY A 106 -33.71 -5.20 -13.60
C GLY A 106 -33.62 -4.03 -14.58
N GLU A 107 -34.30 -2.92 -14.25
CA GLU A 107 -34.29 -1.63 -14.94
C GLU A 107 -33.11 -1.48 -15.92
N MET A 108 -33.31 -1.89 -17.17
CA MET A 108 -32.27 -1.74 -18.19
C MET A 108 -32.16 -0.24 -18.48
N ASP A 109 -31.01 0.34 -18.14
CA ASP A 109 -30.65 1.71 -18.48
C ASP A 109 -30.54 1.82 -20.01
N LEU A 110 -31.67 2.09 -20.67
CA LEU A 110 -31.76 2.30 -22.13
C LEU A 110 -30.80 3.38 -22.62
N GLU A 111 -30.50 4.31 -21.72
CA GLU A 111 -29.58 5.42 -21.92
C GLU A 111 -28.13 4.92 -22.02
N GLU A 112 -27.73 3.91 -21.25
CA GLU A 112 -26.41 3.29 -21.36
C GLU A 112 -26.25 2.49 -22.65
N GLU A 113 -27.31 1.81 -23.12
CA GLU A 113 -27.32 1.14 -24.43
C GLU A 113 -27.23 2.15 -25.58
N GLU A 114 -28.02 3.21 -25.57
CA GLU A 114 -28.01 4.25 -26.62
C GLU A 114 -26.67 5.02 -26.63
N LEU A 115 -26.09 5.32 -25.46
CA LEU A 115 -24.73 5.87 -25.31
C LEU A 115 -23.64 4.88 -25.78
N ALA A 116 -23.78 3.58 -25.48
CA ALA A 116 -22.82 2.55 -25.88
C ALA A 116 -22.87 2.25 -27.38
N GLU A 117 -24.05 2.21 -27.99
CA GLU A 117 -24.22 2.05 -29.44
C GLU A 117 -23.70 3.27 -30.20
N ARG A 118 -23.92 4.49 -29.67
CA ARG A 118 -23.34 5.71 -30.24
C ARG A 118 -21.81 5.81 -30.05
N ARG A 119 -21.27 5.35 -28.92
CA ARG A 119 -19.81 5.19 -28.74
C ARG A 119 -19.22 4.17 -29.73
N LYS A 120 -19.98 3.10 -30.07
CA LYS A 120 -19.61 2.10 -31.08
C LYS A 120 -19.72 2.64 -32.52
N SER A 121 -20.63 3.57 -32.81
CA SER A 121 -20.74 4.21 -34.13
C SER A 121 -19.68 5.31 -34.33
N ALA A 122 -19.34 6.07 -33.29
CA ALA A 122 -18.27 7.08 -33.31
C ALA A 122 -16.86 6.47 -33.45
N LYS A 123 -16.63 5.24 -32.97
CA LYS A 123 -15.36 4.50 -33.14
C LYS A 123 -15.21 3.82 -34.51
N LYS A 124 -16.23 3.83 -35.38
CA LYS A 124 -16.17 3.25 -36.73
C LYS A 124 -15.66 4.28 -37.76
N SER A 125 -14.45 4.79 -37.57
CA SER A 125 -13.78 5.60 -38.60
C SER A 125 -12.27 5.47 -38.60
N THR A 126 -11.73 4.25 -38.59
CA THR A 126 -10.39 4.03 -39.16
C THR A 126 -10.38 2.80 -40.05
N LYS A 127 -9.98 3.02 -41.31
CA LYS A 127 -9.90 2.03 -42.39
C LYS A 127 -8.86 0.93 -42.12
N PHE A 128 -8.01 1.13 -41.10
CA PHE A 128 -6.86 0.29 -40.75
C PHE A 128 -7.23 -1.01 -40.01
N GLU A 129 -8.31 -1.02 -39.21
CA GLU A 129 -8.66 -2.18 -38.37
C GLU A 129 -9.43 -3.28 -39.14
N LYS A 130 -9.99 -2.96 -40.31
CA LYS A 130 -10.67 -3.93 -41.19
C LYS A 130 -9.68 -4.86 -41.90
N ASP A 131 -8.51 -4.36 -42.29
CA ASP A 131 -7.55 -5.14 -43.07
C ASP A 131 -6.82 -6.21 -42.22
N LEU A 132 -6.65 -5.97 -40.92
CA LEU A 132 -6.05 -6.95 -40.00
C LEU A 132 -6.97 -8.15 -39.67
N ARG A 133 -8.29 -7.98 -39.74
CA ARG A 133 -9.27 -9.05 -39.42
C ARG A 133 -9.54 -9.99 -40.58
N VAL A 134 -9.35 -9.54 -41.82
CA VAL A 134 -9.52 -10.36 -43.02
C VAL A 134 -8.32 -11.33 -43.17
N GLN A 135 -7.09 -10.84 -42.98
CA GLN A 135 -5.89 -11.68 -43.08
C GLN A 135 -5.78 -12.79 -42.01
N ARG A 136 -6.42 -12.62 -40.85
CA ARG A 136 -6.36 -13.61 -39.76
C ARG A 136 -7.37 -14.76 -39.88
N LYS A 137 -8.40 -14.62 -40.73
CA LYS A 137 -9.40 -15.69 -40.99
C LYS A 137 -9.00 -16.61 -42.15
N ASP A 138 -8.18 -16.12 -43.08
CA ASP A 138 -7.76 -16.88 -44.27
C ASP A 138 -6.60 -17.86 -43.99
N ALA A 139 -5.88 -17.73 -42.87
CA ALA A 139 -4.77 -18.60 -42.50
C ALA A 139 -5.17 -19.93 -41.80
N LEU A 140 -6.45 -20.13 -41.47
CA LEU A 140 -6.92 -21.25 -40.63
C LEU A 140 -7.86 -22.23 -41.34
N ARG A 141 -8.04 -22.13 -42.66
CA ARG A 141 -8.81 -23.09 -43.46
C ARG A 141 -8.04 -23.56 -44.69
N GLY A 142 -6.94 -24.26 -44.45
CA GLY A 142 -6.27 -25.10 -45.44
C GLY A 142 -6.75 -26.56 -45.33
N ASN A 143 -7.53 -26.98 -46.32
CA ASN A 143 -7.68 -28.33 -46.88
C ASN A 143 -8.00 -29.52 -45.96
N LEU A 144 -9.20 -30.11 -46.16
CA LEU A 144 -9.35 -31.55 -46.45
C LEU A 144 -10.78 -31.87 -46.94
N GLN A 145 -10.81 -32.61 -48.07
CA GLN A 145 -11.89 -33.41 -48.66
C GLN A 145 -12.88 -32.74 -49.64
N GLY A 146 -12.81 -33.24 -50.89
CA GLY A 146 -13.65 -32.89 -52.02
C GLY A 146 -14.96 -33.69 -52.10
N PRO A 147 -15.44 -34.04 -53.31
CA PRO A 147 -16.49 -33.25 -53.95
C PRO A 147 -17.81 -34.03 -54.02
N THR A 148 -18.93 -33.39 -53.63
CA THR A 148 -20.26 -33.91 -53.98
C THR A 148 -21.31 -32.80 -54.07
N GLN A 149 -21.74 -32.61 -55.32
CA GLN A 149 -23.10 -32.29 -55.78
C GLN A 149 -23.73 -30.93 -55.44
N VAL A 150 -23.78 -30.13 -56.51
CA VAL A 150 -24.73 -29.06 -56.78
C VAL A 150 -26.18 -29.57 -56.72
N LYS A 151 -26.98 -28.95 -55.85
CA LYS A 151 -28.45 -28.74 -55.98
C LYS A 151 -28.70 -27.33 -55.46
N VAL A 152 -28.92 -26.35 -56.35
CA VAL A 152 -30.25 -25.87 -56.78
C VAL A 152 -31.21 -25.67 -55.60
N GLU A 153 -31.46 -24.38 -55.35
CA GLU A 153 -32.66 -23.77 -54.74
C GLU A 153 -33.58 -24.70 -53.96
N GLY A 154 -33.46 -24.64 -52.64
CA GLY A 154 -34.41 -25.23 -51.71
C GLY A 154 -34.60 -24.29 -50.52
N LYS A 155 -35.74 -23.59 -50.54
CA LYS A 155 -36.36 -22.87 -49.41
C LYS A 155 -35.97 -23.47 -48.05
N THR A 156 -35.09 -22.83 -47.30
CA THR A 156 -35.02 -23.07 -45.86
C THR A 156 -36.12 -22.25 -45.19
N SER A 157 -37.27 -22.90 -45.07
CA SER A 157 -38.37 -22.54 -44.18
C SER A 157 -37.83 -22.38 -42.75
N MET A 158 -37.45 -21.16 -42.39
CA MET A 158 -37.39 -20.75 -40.99
C MET A 158 -38.83 -20.56 -40.54
N LYS A 159 -39.29 -21.43 -39.63
CA LYS A 159 -40.61 -21.36 -39.00
C LYS A 159 -40.75 -20.00 -38.29
N ARG A 160 -41.30 -18.99 -38.98
CA ARG A 160 -41.88 -17.80 -38.34
C ARG A 160 -42.87 -18.31 -37.30
N HIS A 161 -42.54 -18.15 -36.02
CA HIS A 161 -43.47 -18.44 -34.94
C HIS A 161 -44.75 -17.63 -35.19
N ARG A 162 -45.91 -18.30 -35.12
CA ARG A 162 -47.21 -17.80 -35.57
C ARG A 162 -47.70 -16.66 -34.67
N ARG A 163 -47.25 -15.42 -34.91
CA ARG A 163 -47.80 -14.19 -34.29
C ARG A 163 -49.11 -13.74 -34.92
N PHE A 164 -49.48 -14.32 -36.06
CA PHE A 164 -50.70 -14.01 -36.81
C PHE A 164 -51.76 -15.08 -36.58
N LEU A 165 -53.01 -14.65 -36.40
CA LEU A 165 -54.15 -15.55 -36.22
C LEU A 165 -54.37 -16.40 -37.49
N PRO A 166 -54.55 -17.73 -37.36
CA PRO A 166 -55.02 -18.57 -38.46
C PRO A 166 -56.36 -18.06 -39.03
N PRO A 167 -56.68 -18.25 -40.32
CA PRO A 167 -57.89 -17.69 -40.94
C PRO A 167 -59.21 -18.01 -40.22
N ALA A 168 -59.32 -19.21 -39.63
CA ALA A 168 -60.48 -19.61 -38.82
C ALA A 168 -60.61 -18.80 -37.52
N LEU A 169 -59.49 -18.56 -36.82
CA LEU A 169 -59.45 -17.74 -35.61
C LEU A 169 -59.55 -16.24 -35.92
N GLN A 170 -59.08 -15.81 -37.10
CA GLN A 170 -59.25 -14.46 -37.59
C GLN A 170 -60.72 -14.13 -37.90
N GLY A 171 -61.48 -15.11 -38.42
CA GLY A 171 -62.94 -14.99 -38.57
C GLY A 171 -63.67 -14.87 -37.23
N LEU A 172 -63.26 -15.67 -36.23
CA LEU A 172 -63.73 -15.58 -34.85
C LEU A 172 -63.38 -14.23 -34.19
N MET A 173 -62.17 -13.70 -34.45
CA MET A 173 -61.75 -12.38 -33.99
C MET A 173 -62.59 -11.27 -34.64
N GLY A 174 -62.89 -11.38 -35.93
CA GLY A 174 -63.82 -10.47 -36.62
C GLY A 174 -65.23 -10.48 -36.03
N GLN A 175 -65.75 -11.66 -35.65
CA GLN A 175 -67.02 -11.78 -34.93
C GLN A 175 -66.97 -11.15 -33.53
N ALA A 176 -65.88 -11.36 -32.79
CA ALA A 176 -65.70 -10.75 -31.47
C ALA A 176 -65.69 -9.21 -31.55
N ASN A 177 -64.96 -8.64 -32.52
CA ASN A 177 -64.95 -7.19 -32.77
C ASN A 177 -66.32 -6.64 -33.20
N LEU A 178 -67.07 -7.39 -34.02
CA LEU A 178 -68.44 -7.02 -34.40
C LEU A 178 -69.42 -7.08 -33.22
N CYS A 179 -69.31 -8.08 -32.34
CA CYS A 179 -70.10 -8.15 -31.11
C CYS A 179 -69.79 -6.98 -30.17
N TYR A 180 -68.51 -6.61 -30.03
CA TYR A 180 -68.11 -5.44 -29.26
C TYR A 180 -68.68 -4.14 -29.85
N ALA A 181 -68.57 -3.93 -31.16
CA ALA A 181 -69.13 -2.76 -31.84
C ALA A 181 -70.66 -2.65 -31.73
N ARG A 182 -71.36 -3.78 -31.51
CA ARG A 182 -72.81 -3.85 -31.27
C ARG A 182 -73.21 -3.63 -29.81
N GLY A 183 -72.25 -3.56 -28.89
CA GLY A 183 -72.47 -3.42 -27.45
C GLY A 183 -72.65 -4.73 -26.69
N ASP A 184 -72.55 -5.89 -27.35
CA ASP A 184 -72.66 -7.21 -26.72
C ASP A 184 -71.32 -7.63 -26.07
N THR A 185 -70.95 -6.95 -24.98
CA THR A 185 -69.64 -7.11 -24.31
C THR A 185 -69.41 -8.53 -23.78
N GLU A 186 -70.43 -9.17 -23.20
CA GLU A 186 -70.34 -10.53 -22.65
C GLU A 186 -70.04 -11.61 -23.70
N MET A 187 -70.64 -11.47 -24.89
CA MET A 187 -70.38 -12.40 -26.00
C MET A 187 -68.96 -12.18 -26.55
N ALA A 188 -68.56 -10.91 -26.70
CA ALA A 188 -67.23 -10.54 -27.17
C ALA A 188 -66.11 -11.05 -26.23
N LYS A 189 -66.29 -10.97 -24.90
CA LYS A 189 -65.35 -11.52 -23.91
C LYS A 189 -65.16 -13.02 -24.06
N LYS A 190 -66.25 -13.78 -24.16
CA LYS A 190 -66.21 -15.25 -24.31
C LYS A 190 -65.47 -15.66 -25.57
N LEU A 191 -65.73 -14.98 -26.69
CA LEU A 191 -65.04 -15.23 -27.95
C LEU A 191 -63.54 -14.89 -27.85
N CYS A 192 -63.18 -13.75 -27.26
CA CYS A 192 -61.77 -13.38 -27.10
C CYS A 192 -61.00 -14.34 -26.18
N LEU A 193 -61.57 -14.76 -25.05
CA LEU A 193 -60.94 -15.73 -24.14
C LEU A 193 -60.76 -17.10 -24.78
N GLU A 194 -61.70 -17.54 -25.63
CA GLU A 194 -61.55 -18.79 -26.39
C GLU A 194 -60.44 -18.68 -27.44
N ILE A 195 -60.28 -17.53 -28.09
CA ILE A 195 -59.15 -17.27 -29.00
C ILE A 195 -57.83 -17.30 -28.23
N VAL A 196 -57.75 -16.66 -27.06
CA VAL A 196 -56.55 -16.68 -26.19
C VAL A 196 -56.21 -18.10 -25.72
N ARG A 197 -57.20 -18.92 -25.38
CA ARG A 197 -57.01 -20.32 -24.98
C ARG A 197 -56.34 -21.14 -26.08
N GLN A 198 -56.72 -20.89 -27.34
CA GLN A 198 -56.19 -21.60 -28.50
C GLN A 198 -54.87 -21.02 -29.01
N MET A 199 -54.66 -19.71 -28.92
CA MET A 199 -53.47 -18.98 -29.38
C MET A 199 -53.08 -17.88 -28.37
N PRO A 200 -52.32 -18.21 -27.30
CA PRO A 200 -52.00 -17.26 -26.23
C PRO A 200 -51.03 -16.14 -26.63
N LEU A 201 -50.33 -16.28 -27.75
CA LEU A 201 -49.34 -15.31 -28.24
C LEU A 201 -49.92 -14.26 -29.20
N ALA A 202 -51.22 -14.31 -29.50
CA ALA A 202 -51.88 -13.34 -30.36
C ALA A 202 -52.26 -12.09 -29.55
N HIS A 203 -51.80 -10.90 -29.96
CA HIS A 203 -52.08 -9.65 -29.26
C HIS A 203 -53.50 -9.12 -29.49
N GLU A 204 -54.09 -9.34 -30.68
CA GLU A 204 -55.39 -8.77 -31.08
C GLU A 204 -56.53 -9.04 -30.08
N PRO A 205 -56.73 -10.28 -29.56
CA PRO A 205 -57.78 -10.55 -28.56
C PRO A 205 -57.56 -9.80 -27.24
N PHE A 206 -56.31 -9.57 -26.83
CA PHE A 206 -56.00 -8.82 -25.61
C PHE A 206 -56.27 -7.33 -25.76
N VAL A 207 -56.09 -6.76 -26.96
CA VAL A 207 -56.46 -5.37 -27.26
C VAL A 207 -57.97 -5.19 -27.13
N THR A 208 -58.77 -6.08 -27.74
CA THR A 208 -60.24 -6.01 -27.65
C THR A 208 -60.74 -6.30 -26.23
N LEU A 209 -60.13 -7.25 -25.51
CA LEU A 209 -60.45 -7.49 -24.09
C LEU A 209 -60.12 -6.26 -23.23
N ALA A 210 -58.98 -5.60 -23.46
CA ALA A 210 -58.66 -4.35 -22.78
C ALA A 210 -59.75 -3.30 -23.02
N GLN A 211 -60.10 -3.00 -24.27
CA GLN A 211 -61.13 -2.02 -24.62
C GLN A 211 -62.51 -2.32 -24.00
N ILE A 212 -62.87 -3.60 -23.84
CA ILE A 212 -64.11 -3.99 -23.12
C ILE A 212 -64.01 -3.67 -21.63
N TYR A 213 -62.87 -3.99 -21.00
CA TYR A 213 -62.66 -3.73 -19.58
C TYR A 213 -62.39 -2.25 -19.26
N GLU A 214 -62.15 -1.39 -20.25
CA GLU A 214 -61.95 0.05 -20.07
C GLU A 214 -63.10 0.73 -19.30
N THR A 215 -64.33 0.29 -19.56
CA THR A 215 -65.54 0.82 -18.91
C THR A 215 -65.97 0.04 -17.66
N GLU A 216 -65.51 -1.20 -17.50
CA GLU A 216 -66.00 -2.12 -16.47
C GLU A 216 -65.05 -2.31 -15.29
N ASP A 217 -63.76 -2.50 -15.58
CA ASP A 217 -62.74 -2.81 -14.58
C ASP A 217 -61.38 -2.23 -15.00
N PRO A 218 -60.99 -1.07 -14.43
CA PRO A 218 -59.76 -0.40 -14.81
C PRO A 218 -58.51 -1.25 -14.56
N GLU A 219 -58.50 -2.14 -13.56
CA GLU A 219 -57.32 -2.97 -13.26
C GLU A 219 -57.11 -4.03 -14.33
N LYS A 220 -58.17 -4.73 -14.73
CA LYS A 220 -58.11 -5.73 -15.81
C LYS A 220 -57.78 -5.08 -17.15
N PHE A 221 -58.30 -3.89 -17.42
CA PHE A 221 -57.90 -3.09 -18.58
C PHE A 221 -56.37 -2.96 -18.68
N LEU A 222 -55.71 -2.55 -17.58
CA LEU A 222 -54.28 -2.31 -17.56
C LEU A 222 -53.49 -3.62 -17.74
N GLN A 223 -53.93 -4.70 -17.10
CA GLN A 223 -53.31 -6.02 -17.20
C GLN A 223 -53.35 -6.57 -18.64
N PHE A 224 -54.51 -6.54 -19.29
CA PHE A 224 -54.66 -7.01 -20.67
C PHE A 224 -53.97 -6.09 -21.67
N SER A 225 -54.00 -4.77 -21.45
CA SER A 225 -53.29 -3.80 -22.30
C SER A 225 -51.77 -4.02 -22.27
N LEU A 226 -51.19 -4.26 -21.10
CA LEU A 226 -49.76 -4.55 -20.98
C LEU A 226 -49.38 -5.87 -21.65
N ILE A 227 -50.19 -6.92 -21.50
CA ILE A 227 -49.97 -8.19 -22.21
C ILE A 227 -50.00 -7.95 -23.71
N ALA A 228 -50.99 -7.20 -24.22
CA ALA A 228 -51.09 -6.85 -25.63
C ALA A 228 -49.85 -6.08 -26.14
N ALA A 229 -49.40 -5.07 -25.38
CA ALA A 229 -48.24 -4.25 -25.74
C ALA A 229 -46.91 -5.04 -25.70
N HIS A 230 -46.73 -5.96 -24.74
CA HIS A 230 -45.59 -6.86 -24.69
C HIS A 230 -45.57 -7.86 -25.87
N LEU A 231 -46.74 -8.30 -26.35
CA LEU A 231 -46.87 -9.20 -27.50
C LEU A 231 -46.66 -8.48 -28.84
N ASN A 232 -46.94 -7.18 -28.90
CA ASN A 232 -46.63 -6.31 -30.04
C ASN A 232 -45.81 -5.07 -29.61
N PRO A 233 -44.49 -5.22 -29.37
CA PRO A 233 -43.66 -4.11 -28.89
C PRO A 233 -43.58 -2.91 -29.83
N SER A 234 -43.91 -3.07 -31.11
CA SER A 234 -43.76 -2.05 -32.16
C SER A 234 -44.88 -0.99 -32.17
N ASP A 235 -45.97 -1.21 -31.41
CA ASP A 235 -47.11 -0.28 -31.36
C ASP A 235 -46.89 0.83 -30.33
N VAL A 236 -46.44 2.01 -30.79
CA VAL A 236 -46.13 3.17 -29.94
C VAL A 236 -47.38 3.70 -29.23
N GLU A 237 -48.51 3.76 -29.93
CA GLU A 237 -49.75 4.35 -29.44
C GLU A 237 -50.31 3.57 -28.24
N GLN A 238 -50.21 2.24 -28.28
CA GLN A 238 -50.60 1.40 -27.14
C GLN A 238 -49.72 1.65 -25.91
N TRP A 239 -48.40 1.79 -26.06
CA TRP A 239 -47.51 2.11 -24.95
C TRP A 239 -47.81 3.48 -24.34
N VAL A 240 -48.13 4.48 -25.17
CA VAL A 240 -48.50 5.83 -24.71
C VAL A 240 -49.80 5.81 -23.94
N ARG A 241 -50.84 5.14 -24.48
CA ARG A 241 -52.14 5.02 -23.80
C ARG A 241 -52.04 4.33 -22.44
N ILE A 242 -51.23 3.27 -22.35
CA ILE A 242 -50.97 2.57 -21.08
C ILE A 242 -50.23 3.51 -20.10
N ALA A 243 -49.28 4.30 -20.60
CA ALA A 243 -48.51 5.22 -19.78
C ALA A 243 -49.38 6.36 -19.21
N GLU A 244 -50.29 6.93 -20.01
CA GLU A 244 -51.24 7.97 -19.59
C GLU A 244 -52.19 7.45 -18.51
N ILE A 245 -52.78 6.26 -18.72
CA ILE A 245 -53.67 5.63 -17.73
C ILE A 245 -52.92 5.24 -16.45
N SER A 246 -51.64 4.85 -16.56
CA SER A 246 -50.78 4.58 -15.39
C SER A 246 -50.44 5.87 -14.63
N GLU A 247 -50.25 6.98 -15.34
CA GLU A 247 -50.04 8.31 -14.76
C GLU A 247 -51.28 8.82 -14.02
N GLU A 248 -52.47 8.71 -14.62
CA GLU A 248 -53.76 9.09 -13.99
C GLU A 248 -54.01 8.35 -12.67
N ARG A 249 -53.49 7.12 -12.54
CA ARG A 249 -53.60 6.29 -11.33
C ARG A 249 -52.49 6.52 -10.31
N GLY A 250 -51.50 7.36 -10.61
CA GLY A 250 -50.36 7.64 -9.75
C GLY A 250 -49.26 6.57 -9.76
N ASN A 251 -49.34 5.57 -10.64
CA ASN A 251 -48.31 4.54 -10.80
C ASN A 251 -47.18 5.02 -11.72
N LEU A 252 -46.35 5.94 -11.19
CA LEU A 252 -45.30 6.62 -11.96
C LEU A 252 -44.22 5.67 -12.53
N SER A 253 -43.82 4.62 -11.79
CA SER A 253 -42.81 3.65 -12.23
C SER A 253 -43.24 2.86 -13.47
N GLN A 254 -44.51 2.48 -13.52
CA GLN A 254 -45.10 1.77 -14.65
C GLN A 254 -45.26 2.67 -15.87
N ALA A 255 -45.68 3.93 -15.66
CA ALA A 255 -45.74 4.94 -16.71
C ALA A 255 -44.36 5.19 -17.34
N LEU A 256 -43.31 5.34 -16.53
CA LEU A 256 -41.93 5.51 -17.00
C LEU A 256 -41.44 4.35 -17.86
N MET A 257 -41.72 3.12 -17.46
CA MET A 257 -41.38 1.92 -18.24
C MET A 257 -42.09 1.89 -19.60
N CYS A 258 -43.37 2.28 -19.64
CA CYS A 258 -44.14 2.33 -20.88
C CYS A 258 -43.62 3.42 -21.83
N TYR A 259 -43.35 4.64 -21.33
CA TYR A 259 -42.70 5.69 -22.13
C TYR A 259 -41.30 5.28 -22.60
N ALA A 260 -40.53 4.55 -21.78
CA ALA A 260 -39.22 4.04 -22.17
C ALA A 260 -39.28 3.12 -23.40
N ARG A 261 -40.30 2.25 -23.45
CA ARG A 261 -40.52 1.35 -24.59
C ARG A 261 -41.06 2.08 -25.82
N ALA A 262 -41.93 3.06 -25.63
CA ALA A 262 -42.39 3.93 -26.72
C ALA A 262 -41.23 4.70 -27.38
N ILE A 263 -40.23 5.15 -26.59
CA ILE A 263 -39.04 5.83 -27.10
C ILE A 263 -38.11 4.87 -27.86
N LYS A 264 -38.04 3.59 -27.50
CA LYS A 264 -37.24 2.60 -28.26
C LYS A 264 -37.74 2.44 -29.70
N THR A 265 -39.05 2.48 -29.89
CA THR A 265 -39.68 2.28 -31.19
C THR A 265 -39.73 3.55 -32.03
N ASP A 266 -39.93 4.72 -31.40
CA ASP A 266 -39.80 6.02 -32.05
C ASP A 266 -38.77 6.93 -31.32
N PRO A 267 -37.46 6.74 -31.58
CA PRO A 267 -36.41 7.49 -30.88
C PRO A 267 -36.40 8.98 -31.16
N LYS A 268 -37.02 9.45 -32.25
CA LYS A 268 -36.97 10.87 -32.68
C LYS A 268 -38.07 11.73 -32.06
N ASN A 269 -39.06 11.12 -31.42
CA ASN A 269 -40.21 11.83 -30.90
C ASN A 269 -39.85 12.66 -29.66
N PHE A 270 -39.84 13.99 -29.82
CA PHE A 270 -39.53 14.92 -28.75
C PHE A 270 -40.60 14.91 -27.65
N ASP A 271 -41.88 14.86 -28.00
CA ASP A 271 -42.98 14.99 -27.03
C ASP A 271 -43.01 13.80 -26.06
N LEU A 272 -42.70 12.58 -26.54
CA LEU A 272 -42.58 11.39 -25.69
C LEU A 272 -41.40 11.46 -24.72
N ARG A 273 -40.24 11.95 -25.18
CA ARG A 273 -39.07 12.17 -24.33
C ARG A 273 -39.36 13.23 -23.27
N MET A 274 -40.05 14.30 -23.64
CA MET A 274 -40.44 15.36 -22.72
C MET A 274 -41.43 14.87 -21.65
N LYS A 275 -42.46 14.10 -22.03
CA LYS A 275 -43.41 13.48 -21.09
C LYS A 275 -42.69 12.57 -20.08
N ARG A 276 -41.72 11.76 -20.53
CA ARG A 276 -40.90 10.92 -19.64
C ARG A 276 -40.09 11.74 -18.63
N VAL A 277 -39.45 12.82 -19.09
CA VAL A 277 -38.66 13.69 -18.22
C VAL A 277 -39.53 14.34 -17.14
N GLN A 278 -40.70 14.87 -17.51
CA GLN A 278 -41.66 15.44 -16.56
C GLN A 278 -42.10 14.43 -15.49
N LEU A 279 -42.28 13.16 -15.87
CA LEU A 279 -42.62 12.10 -14.95
C LEU A 279 -41.47 11.73 -13.99
N LEU A 280 -40.22 11.75 -14.48
CA LEU A 280 -39.04 11.54 -13.62
C LEU A 280 -38.88 12.67 -12.60
N GLU A 281 -39.14 13.91 -13.00
CA GLU A 281 -39.14 15.06 -12.08
C GLU A 281 -40.28 14.94 -11.05
N LYS A 282 -41.50 14.54 -11.44
CA LYS A 282 -42.61 14.27 -10.50
C LYS A 282 -42.30 13.15 -9.50
N LYS A 283 -41.51 12.14 -9.90
CA LYS A 283 -41.10 11.00 -9.05
C LYS A 283 -39.92 11.36 -8.12
N GLY A 284 -39.20 12.45 -8.38
CA GLY A 284 -38.00 12.86 -7.63
C GLY A 284 -36.69 12.19 -8.07
N GLU A 285 -36.68 11.52 -9.23
CA GLU A 285 -35.50 10.82 -9.76
C GLU A 285 -34.64 11.73 -10.64
N GLU A 286 -34.02 12.74 -10.00
CA GLU A 286 -33.27 13.80 -10.70
C GLU A 286 -32.07 13.30 -11.52
N LYS A 287 -31.45 12.18 -11.13
CA LYS A 287 -30.30 11.60 -11.86
C LYS A 287 -30.72 10.99 -13.20
N GLN A 288 -31.83 10.28 -13.24
CA GLN A 288 -32.37 9.70 -14.48
C GLN A 288 -32.98 10.79 -15.37
N ALA A 289 -33.70 11.76 -14.77
CA ALA A 289 -34.21 12.92 -15.51
C ALA A 289 -33.08 13.66 -16.25
N PHE A 290 -31.95 13.83 -15.58
CA PHE A 290 -30.77 14.46 -16.14
C PHE A 290 -30.18 13.71 -17.35
N LYS A 291 -30.03 12.38 -17.25
CA LYS A 291 -29.59 11.55 -18.39
C LYS A 291 -30.56 11.66 -19.57
N CYS A 292 -31.88 11.64 -19.30
CA CYS A 292 -32.91 11.82 -20.31
C CYS A 292 -32.82 13.20 -21.01
N TYR A 293 -32.59 14.28 -20.26
CA TYR A 293 -32.38 15.62 -20.82
C TYR A 293 -31.20 15.65 -21.80
N PHE A 294 -30.07 15.03 -21.45
CA PHE A 294 -28.90 14.97 -22.32
C PHE A 294 -29.15 14.15 -23.60
N ALA A 295 -29.86 13.02 -23.50
CA ALA A 295 -30.23 12.20 -24.64
C ALA A 295 -31.22 12.92 -25.58
N MET A 296 -32.05 13.82 -25.05
CA MET A 296 -33.07 14.57 -25.81
C MET A 296 -32.48 15.69 -26.68
N LEU A 297 -31.33 16.28 -26.31
CA LEU A 297 -30.74 17.44 -27.00
C LEU A 297 -30.72 17.37 -28.55
N PRO A 298 -30.34 16.26 -29.20
CA PRO A 298 -30.27 16.21 -30.67
C PRO A 298 -31.63 16.24 -31.37
N TYR A 299 -32.72 15.98 -30.64
CA TYR A 299 -34.06 15.82 -31.18
C TYR A 299 -34.96 17.01 -30.84
N ILE A 300 -34.43 18.04 -30.17
CA ILE A 300 -35.20 19.25 -29.87
C ILE A 300 -35.41 20.04 -31.18
N PRO A 301 -36.67 20.36 -31.55
CA PRO A 301 -36.95 21.15 -32.74
C PRO A 301 -36.33 22.55 -32.66
N LYS A 302 -35.84 23.07 -33.79
CA LYS A 302 -35.23 24.42 -33.88
C LYS A 302 -36.19 25.53 -33.42
N GLU A 303 -37.50 25.33 -33.60
CA GLU A 303 -38.56 26.23 -33.14
C GLU A 303 -38.55 26.47 -31.63
N ARG A 304 -38.01 25.52 -30.84
CA ARG A 304 -37.84 25.64 -29.39
C ARG A 304 -36.39 25.94 -29.01
N GLY A 305 -35.73 26.82 -29.77
CA GLY A 305 -34.32 27.17 -29.60
C GLY A 305 -33.96 27.70 -28.21
N GLU A 306 -34.81 28.55 -27.61
CA GLU A 306 -34.58 29.07 -26.25
C GLU A 306 -34.55 27.95 -25.20
N PHE A 307 -35.47 26.99 -25.31
CA PHE A 307 -35.53 25.82 -24.42
C PHE A 307 -34.30 24.92 -24.60
N LEU A 308 -33.79 24.78 -25.82
CA LEU A 308 -32.56 24.03 -26.12
C LEU A 308 -31.34 24.64 -25.42
N VAL A 309 -31.14 25.96 -25.55
CA VAL A 309 -30.01 26.67 -24.92
C VAL A 309 -30.10 26.59 -23.39
N GLN A 310 -31.28 26.83 -22.80
CA GLN A 310 -31.49 26.72 -21.36
C GLN A 310 -31.23 25.30 -20.83
N THR A 311 -31.70 24.28 -21.55
CA THR A 311 -31.47 22.87 -21.19
C THR A 311 -29.98 22.52 -21.29
N ALA A 312 -29.30 22.94 -22.36
CA ALA A 312 -27.86 22.73 -22.53
C ALA A 312 -27.04 23.41 -21.41
N LYS A 313 -27.40 24.64 -21.00
CA LYS A 313 -26.77 25.35 -19.88
C LYS A 313 -26.97 24.62 -18.55
N ARG A 314 -28.19 24.16 -18.25
CA ARG A 314 -28.49 23.35 -17.05
C ARG A 314 -27.67 22.06 -17.04
N LEU A 315 -27.56 21.40 -18.19
CA LEU A 315 -26.77 20.19 -18.35
C LEU A 315 -25.28 20.43 -18.15
N ALA A 316 -24.72 21.45 -18.79
CA ALA A 316 -23.32 21.81 -18.68
C ALA A 316 -22.91 22.13 -17.24
N LYS A 317 -23.71 22.89 -16.50
CA LYS A 317 -23.44 23.21 -15.08
C LYS A 317 -23.36 21.96 -14.21
N LYS A 318 -24.33 21.04 -14.33
CA LYS A 318 -24.33 19.81 -13.53
C LYS A 318 -23.26 18.81 -13.96
N PHE A 319 -22.92 18.71 -15.25
CA PHE A 319 -21.77 17.92 -15.68
C PHE A 319 -20.44 18.52 -15.23
N HIS A 320 -20.34 19.84 -15.10
CA HIS A 320 -19.18 20.52 -14.52
C HIS A 320 -19.03 20.19 -13.04
N GLU A 321 -20.12 20.20 -12.25
CA GLU A 321 -20.12 19.73 -10.85
C GLU A 321 -19.68 18.27 -10.71
N GLU A 322 -20.07 17.40 -11.66
CA GLU A 322 -19.63 16.00 -11.72
C GLU A 322 -18.21 15.81 -12.30
N SER A 323 -17.47 16.90 -12.58
CA SER A 323 -16.14 16.89 -13.21
C SER A 323 -16.06 16.22 -14.59
N ASN A 324 -17.20 16.10 -15.30
CA ASN A 324 -17.30 15.51 -16.63
C ASN A 324 -17.34 16.58 -17.74
N LEU A 325 -16.18 17.18 -18.00
CA LEU A 325 -16.04 18.30 -18.95
C LEU A 325 -16.39 17.93 -20.39
N ALA A 326 -16.12 16.70 -20.82
CA ALA A 326 -16.40 16.26 -22.19
C ALA A 326 -17.90 16.22 -22.50
N ALA A 327 -18.72 15.74 -21.56
CA ALA A 327 -20.18 15.72 -21.71
C ALA A 327 -20.79 17.12 -21.61
N ALA A 328 -20.26 17.98 -20.73
CA ALA A 328 -20.65 19.38 -20.62
C ALA A 328 -20.42 20.13 -21.95
N MET A 329 -19.23 19.95 -22.55
CA MET A 329 -18.87 20.54 -23.82
C MET A 329 -19.77 20.03 -24.96
N ASP A 330 -20.01 18.71 -25.06
CA ASP A 330 -20.87 18.11 -26.09
C ASP A 330 -22.32 18.62 -25.99
N ALA A 331 -22.84 18.84 -24.77
CA ALA A 331 -24.17 19.44 -24.59
C ALA A 331 -24.24 20.85 -25.20
N MET A 332 -23.23 21.69 -24.94
CA MET A 332 -23.16 23.06 -25.45
C MET A 332 -22.86 23.11 -26.96
N ASP A 333 -21.96 22.26 -27.48
CA ASP A 333 -21.58 22.18 -28.90
C ASP A 333 -22.80 21.82 -29.77
N ARG A 334 -23.66 20.91 -29.29
CA ARG A 334 -24.91 20.53 -29.98
C ARG A 334 -25.93 21.67 -30.04
N ALA A 335 -26.09 22.40 -28.93
CA ALA A 335 -26.98 23.56 -28.90
C ALA A 335 -26.44 24.67 -29.81
N TYR A 336 -25.13 24.93 -29.76
CA TYR A 336 -24.49 25.93 -30.60
C TYR A 336 -24.59 25.59 -32.09
N GLY A 337 -24.32 24.34 -32.49
CA GLY A 337 -24.42 23.92 -33.89
C GLY A 337 -25.83 23.96 -34.49
N THR A 338 -26.88 24.02 -33.67
CA THR A 338 -28.27 24.10 -34.14
C THR A 338 -28.80 25.53 -34.16
N VAL A 339 -28.49 26.33 -33.14
CA VAL A 339 -28.95 27.71 -33.00
C VAL A 339 -27.85 28.62 -32.41
N PRO A 340 -26.84 29.03 -33.20
CA PRO A 340 -25.79 29.94 -32.72
C PRO A 340 -26.30 31.35 -32.36
N GLU A 341 -27.32 31.85 -33.07
CA GLU A 341 -27.80 33.24 -32.97
C GLU A 341 -28.48 33.57 -31.62
N LEU A 342 -28.94 32.56 -30.89
CA LEU A 342 -29.62 32.75 -29.59
C LEU A 342 -28.68 32.69 -28.38
N PHE A 343 -27.39 32.44 -28.59
CA PHE A 343 -26.43 32.40 -27.49
C PHE A 343 -26.14 33.81 -26.97
N SER A 344 -26.32 34.02 -25.67
CA SER A 344 -25.90 35.27 -25.02
C SER A 344 -24.39 35.33 -24.85
N VAL A 345 -23.85 36.52 -24.56
CA VAL A 345 -22.42 36.71 -24.27
C VAL A 345 -21.95 35.81 -23.12
N GLU A 346 -22.78 35.61 -22.10
CA GLU A 346 -22.49 34.69 -20.99
C GLU A 346 -22.43 33.22 -21.44
N ASP A 347 -23.34 32.81 -22.33
CA ASP A 347 -23.39 31.43 -22.82
C ASP A 347 -22.19 31.11 -23.72
N ILE A 348 -21.74 32.10 -24.51
CA ILE A 348 -20.51 32.03 -25.30
C ILE A 348 -19.30 31.95 -24.36
N ASN A 349 -19.27 32.74 -23.27
CA ASN A 349 -18.18 32.71 -22.30
C ASN A 349 -18.02 31.31 -21.67
N LEU A 350 -19.13 30.73 -21.22
CA LEU A 350 -19.19 29.37 -20.68
C LEU A 350 -18.78 28.32 -21.72
N PHE A 351 -19.24 28.47 -22.97
CA PHE A 351 -18.89 27.54 -24.04
C PHE A 351 -17.39 27.57 -24.35
N LEU A 352 -16.79 28.76 -24.43
CA LEU A 352 -15.36 28.93 -24.66
C LEU A 352 -14.52 28.34 -23.52
N GLU A 353 -14.92 28.51 -22.25
CA GLU A 353 -14.29 27.86 -21.10
C GLU A 353 -14.26 26.34 -21.26
N LEU A 354 -15.40 25.73 -21.63
CA LEU A 354 -15.49 24.30 -21.83
C LEU A 354 -14.65 23.82 -23.02
N LEU A 355 -14.61 24.58 -24.12
CA LEU A 355 -13.77 24.26 -25.29
C LEU A 355 -12.27 24.34 -24.97
N ILE A 356 -11.83 25.36 -24.23
CA ILE A 356 -10.44 25.50 -23.79
C ILE A 356 -10.06 24.36 -22.84
N ALA A 357 -10.91 24.06 -21.85
CA ALA A 357 -10.66 23.00 -20.87
C ALA A 357 -10.62 21.59 -21.50
N THR A 358 -11.33 21.37 -22.61
CA THR A 358 -11.34 20.10 -23.35
C THR A 358 -10.30 20.03 -24.48
N GLY A 359 -9.60 21.13 -24.77
CA GLY A 359 -8.52 21.20 -25.76
C GLY A 359 -8.95 21.46 -27.21
N TYR A 360 -10.20 21.87 -27.47
CA TYR A 360 -10.70 22.18 -28.83
C TYR A 360 -10.42 23.64 -29.24
N TYR A 361 -9.14 24.02 -29.27
CA TYR A 361 -8.71 25.41 -29.46
C TYR A 361 -9.11 26.01 -30.81
N ARG A 362 -9.09 25.22 -31.91
CA ARG A 362 -9.45 25.74 -33.25
C ARG A 362 -10.93 26.11 -33.34
N LYS A 363 -11.82 25.26 -32.80
CA LYS A 363 -13.25 25.58 -32.69
C LYS A 363 -13.48 26.81 -31.79
N ALA A 364 -12.73 26.94 -30.70
CA ALA A 364 -12.84 28.11 -29.83
C ALA A 364 -12.47 29.40 -30.57
N LEU A 365 -11.45 29.36 -31.44
CA LEU A 365 -11.10 30.48 -32.31
C LEU A 365 -12.24 30.81 -33.29
N ASP A 366 -12.84 29.80 -33.94
CA ASP A 366 -13.96 30.00 -34.87
C ASP A 366 -15.16 30.66 -34.17
N VAL A 367 -15.47 30.24 -32.94
CA VAL A 367 -16.55 30.82 -32.11
C VAL A 367 -16.22 32.26 -31.73
N LEU A 368 -14.97 32.54 -31.35
CA LEU A 368 -14.51 33.91 -31.07
C LEU A 368 -14.64 34.79 -32.32
N MET A 369 -14.23 34.33 -33.50
CA MET A 369 -14.36 35.07 -34.75
C MET A 369 -15.82 35.32 -35.16
N ALA A 370 -16.74 34.40 -34.84
CA ALA A 370 -18.15 34.54 -35.17
C ALA A 370 -18.86 35.59 -34.30
N HIS A 371 -18.45 35.72 -33.04
CA HIS A 371 -19.11 36.59 -32.05
C HIS A 371 -18.33 37.86 -31.70
N THR A 372 -17.09 37.99 -32.20
CA THR A 372 -16.24 39.17 -32.01
C THR A 372 -15.69 39.63 -33.35
N ASN A 373 -15.44 40.92 -33.52
CA ASN A 373 -14.87 41.48 -34.77
C ASN A 373 -13.37 41.18 -34.94
N VAL A 374 -12.88 40.03 -34.48
CA VAL A 374 -11.47 39.63 -34.59
C VAL A 374 -11.22 39.10 -36.01
N GLU A 375 -10.31 39.76 -36.72
CA GLU A 375 -9.92 39.34 -38.07
C GLU A 375 -8.68 38.45 -37.99
N VAL A 376 -8.83 37.19 -38.42
CA VAL A 376 -7.73 36.22 -38.49
C VAL A 376 -7.40 35.98 -39.96
N HIS A 377 -6.18 36.31 -40.37
CA HIS A 377 -5.68 36.00 -41.70
C HIS A 377 -4.88 34.69 -41.65
N GLU A 378 -5.47 33.64 -42.23
CA GLU A 378 -4.82 32.35 -42.45
C GLU A 378 -4.13 32.33 -43.82
N MET A 379 -2.89 31.84 -43.89
CA MET A 379 -2.22 31.53 -45.17
C MET A 379 -1.97 30.02 -45.27
N VAL A 380 -2.04 29.51 -46.50
CA VAL A 380 -1.65 28.14 -46.85
C VAL A 380 -0.20 28.21 -47.35
N ASN A 381 0.67 27.30 -46.89
CA ASN A 381 2.01 27.19 -47.46
C ASN A 381 1.92 26.86 -48.95
N GLU A 382 2.70 27.54 -49.80
CA GLU A 382 2.65 27.39 -51.26
C GLU A 382 2.95 25.95 -51.73
N GLU A 383 3.63 25.12 -50.92
CA GLU A 383 3.94 23.72 -51.23
C GLU A 383 2.74 22.75 -51.01
N ASP A 384 1.70 23.18 -50.30
CA ASP A 384 0.57 22.35 -49.86
C ASP A 384 -0.79 22.77 -50.49
N GLU A 385 -0.81 23.69 -51.47
CA GLU A 385 -2.04 24.20 -52.10
C GLU A 385 -2.97 23.11 -52.67
N ASN A 386 -2.43 21.92 -52.97
CA ASN A 386 -3.16 20.81 -53.57
C ASN A 386 -3.65 19.74 -52.56
N ASP A 387 -3.34 19.85 -51.27
CA ASP A 387 -3.81 18.90 -50.24
C ASP A 387 -4.96 19.51 -49.41
N PRO A 388 -6.21 19.00 -49.52
CA PRO A 388 -7.35 19.52 -48.76
C PRO A 388 -7.21 19.32 -47.23
N ASN A 389 -6.20 18.60 -46.76
CA ASN A 389 -5.86 18.42 -45.35
C ASN A 389 -4.67 19.29 -44.86
N ALA A 390 -4.16 20.20 -45.70
CA ALA A 390 -3.05 21.07 -45.35
C ALA A 390 -3.37 21.96 -44.13
N GLN A 391 -2.45 22.01 -43.17
CA GLN A 391 -2.60 22.77 -41.93
C GLN A 391 -2.48 24.27 -42.23
N ARG A 392 -3.61 24.98 -42.29
CA ARG A 392 -3.60 26.45 -42.46
C ARG A 392 -2.96 27.09 -41.23
N GLY A 393 -1.87 27.83 -41.44
CA GLY A 393 -1.19 28.58 -40.41
C GLY A 393 -1.86 29.95 -40.22
N ILE A 394 -2.11 30.31 -38.97
CA ILE A 394 -2.57 31.66 -38.61
C ILE A 394 -1.36 32.58 -38.73
N TYR A 395 -1.45 33.66 -39.54
CA TYR A 395 -0.31 34.55 -39.84
C TYR A 395 -0.44 35.92 -39.18
N THR A 396 -1.64 36.50 -39.18
CA THR A 396 -1.91 37.76 -38.46
C THR A 396 -3.29 37.74 -37.84
N VAL A 397 -3.40 38.27 -36.63
CA VAL A 397 -4.66 38.44 -35.90
C VAL A 397 -4.81 39.93 -35.55
N VAL A 398 -5.92 40.54 -35.93
CA VAL A 398 -6.27 41.91 -35.56
C VAL A 398 -7.30 41.87 -34.44
N ILE A 399 -6.91 42.35 -33.26
CA ILE A 399 -7.75 42.36 -32.05
C ILE A 399 -8.43 43.73 -31.92
N PRO A 400 -9.78 43.80 -31.89
CA PRO A 400 -10.49 45.05 -31.65
C PRO A 400 -10.23 45.66 -30.27
N ASN A 401 -10.22 46.99 -30.21
CA ASN A 401 -10.04 47.72 -28.94
C ASN A 401 -11.24 47.56 -27.99
N ASP A 402 -12.46 47.46 -28.53
CA ASP A 402 -13.74 47.35 -27.78
C ASP A 402 -14.10 45.91 -27.35
N MET A 403 -13.13 44.99 -27.42
CA MET A 403 -13.33 43.60 -27.04
C MET A 403 -13.46 43.44 -25.53
N VAL A 404 -14.43 42.62 -25.09
CA VAL A 404 -14.61 42.25 -23.67
C VAL A 404 -13.34 41.57 -23.13
N LEU A 405 -12.97 41.90 -21.90
CA LEU A 405 -11.73 41.42 -21.25
C LEU A 405 -11.61 39.89 -21.26
N ASP A 406 -12.66 39.17 -20.86
CA ASP A 406 -12.70 37.70 -20.86
C ASP A 406 -12.49 37.07 -22.24
N PHE A 407 -13.03 37.68 -23.29
CA PHE A 407 -12.82 37.17 -24.65
C PHE A 407 -11.39 37.43 -25.10
N ARG A 408 -10.79 38.56 -24.69
CA ARG A 408 -9.40 38.90 -25.00
C ARG A 408 -8.43 37.92 -24.34
N THR A 409 -8.66 37.53 -23.09
CA THR A 409 -7.85 36.51 -22.39
C THR A 409 -8.03 35.13 -23.01
N LYS A 410 -9.27 34.72 -23.30
CA LYS A 410 -9.57 33.44 -23.96
C LYS A 410 -8.95 33.36 -25.34
N LEU A 411 -8.97 34.44 -26.12
CA LEU A 411 -8.28 34.52 -27.40
C LEU A 411 -6.78 34.32 -27.23
N ALA A 412 -6.16 34.99 -26.25
CA ALA A 412 -4.74 34.83 -25.95
C ALA A 412 -4.40 33.37 -25.59
N VAL A 413 -5.15 32.74 -24.68
CA VAL A 413 -4.97 31.33 -24.29
C VAL A 413 -5.10 30.39 -25.48
N VAL A 414 -6.11 30.61 -26.34
CA VAL A 414 -6.32 29.81 -27.56
C VAL A 414 -5.15 29.94 -28.53
N LEU A 415 -4.65 31.15 -28.78
CA LEU A 415 -3.50 31.38 -29.67
C LEU A 415 -2.20 30.78 -29.12
N VAL A 416 -2.03 30.78 -27.81
CA VAL A 416 -0.90 30.12 -27.13
C VAL A 416 -0.94 28.61 -27.36
N HIS A 417 -2.07 27.95 -27.11
CA HIS A 417 -2.21 26.51 -27.33
C HIS A 417 -2.20 26.10 -28.82
N LEU A 418 -2.55 27.01 -29.74
CA LEU A 418 -2.36 26.83 -31.18
C LEU A 418 -0.91 27.04 -31.63
N LYS A 419 0.03 27.32 -30.71
CA LYS A 419 1.47 27.45 -30.96
C LYS A 419 1.85 28.54 -31.95
N CYS A 420 1.10 29.66 -31.94
CA CYS A 420 1.36 30.80 -32.79
C CYS A 420 2.45 31.72 -32.18
N GLU A 421 3.68 31.21 -32.06
CA GLU A 421 4.78 31.90 -31.33
C GLU A 421 5.08 33.32 -31.84
N HIS A 422 5.00 33.53 -33.15
CA HIS A 422 5.23 34.82 -33.81
C HIS A 422 4.23 35.92 -33.38
N LEU A 423 3.10 35.55 -32.77
CA LEU A 423 2.09 36.49 -32.28
C LEU A 423 2.21 36.78 -30.79
N PHE A 424 3.08 36.08 -30.04
CA PHE A 424 3.13 36.19 -28.57
C PHE A 424 3.53 37.58 -28.09
N ASP A 425 4.49 38.25 -28.74
CA ASP A 425 4.84 39.64 -28.37
C ASP A 425 3.67 40.60 -28.54
N MET A 426 2.87 40.42 -29.60
CA MET A 426 1.69 41.23 -29.86
C MET A 426 0.56 40.93 -28.86
N ILE A 427 0.34 39.65 -28.52
CA ILE A 427 -0.64 39.22 -27.51
C ILE A 427 -0.27 39.76 -26.13
N VAL A 428 0.98 39.57 -25.70
CA VAL A 428 1.48 40.07 -24.41
C VAL A 428 1.36 41.59 -24.35
N SER A 429 1.76 42.30 -25.40
CA SER A 429 1.63 43.77 -25.46
C SER A 429 0.17 44.23 -25.40
N ASN A 430 -0.74 43.51 -26.06
CA ASN A 430 -2.17 43.82 -26.04
C ASN A 430 -2.78 43.64 -24.63
N ILE A 431 -2.37 42.60 -23.90
CA ILE A 431 -2.80 42.38 -22.51
C ILE A 431 -2.25 43.49 -21.60
N LEU A 432 -0.96 43.78 -21.68
CA LEU A 432 -0.29 44.81 -20.86
C LEU A 432 -0.87 46.22 -21.05
N THR A 433 -1.39 46.53 -22.24
CA THR A 433 -1.91 47.86 -22.57
C THR A 433 -3.40 48.02 -22.28
N ASN A 434 -4.18 46.95 -22.47
CA ASN A 434 -5.64 47.05 -22.43
C ASN A 434 -6.28 46.45 -21.19
N ILE A 435 -5.53 45.72 -20.35
CA ILE A 435 -6.05 45.10 -19.12
C ILE A 435 -5.36 45.74 -17.92
N ASN A 436 -6.13 46.35 -17.02
CA ASN A 436 -5.61 46.92 -15.78
C ASN A 436 -5.32 45.78 -14.76
N VAL A 437 -4.08 45.73 -14.26
CA VAL A 437 -3.60 44.68 -13.35
C VAL A 437 -4.40 44.64 -12.05
N GLU A 438 -4.82 45.80 -11.54
CA GLU A 438 -5.54 45.89 -10.25
C GLU A 438 -7.03 45.50 -10.36
N GLU A 439 -7.60 45.54 -11.56
CA GLU A 439 -9.02 45.22 -11.78
C GLU A 439 -9.22 43.77 -12.24
N ALA A 440 -8.29 43.24 -13.05
CA ALA A 440 -8.41 41.94 -13.71
C ALA A 440 -7.04 41.22 -13.77
N GLY A 441 -6.41 41.00 -12.62
CA GLY A 441 -5.12 40.30 -12.53
C GLY A 441 -5.21 38.78 -12.75
N ASP A 442 -6.38 38.19 -12.55
CA ASP A 442 -6.71 36.79 -12.90
C ASP A 442 -6.47 36.51 -14.39
N CYS A 443 -6.88 37.45 -15.25
CA CYS A 443 -6.67 37.42 -16.70
C CYS A 443 -5.19 37.25 -17.09
N TYR A 444 -4.30 37.92 -16.37
CA TYR A 444 -2.85 37.81 -16.59
C TYR A 444 -2.34 36.43 -16.17
N LEU A 445 -2.83 35.91 -15.04
CA LEU A 445 -2.44 34.62 -14.50
C LEU A 445 -2.87 33.48 -15.45
N ASP A 446 -4.09 33.52 -15.99
CA ASP A 446 -4.59 32.51 -16.93
C ASP A 446 -3.71 32.41 -18.19
N VAL A 447 -3.36 33.56 -18.77
CA VAL A 447 -2.49 33.60 -19.96
C VAL A 447 -1.07 33.16 -19.60
N ALA A 448 -0.53 33.60 -18.46
CA ALA A 448 0.78 33.15 -17.99
C ALA A 448 0.83 31.63 -17.76
N GLU A 449 -0.19 31.04 -17.13
CA GLU A 449 -0.28 29.59 -16.93
C GLU A 449 -0.38 28.83 -18.26
N SER A 450 -1.12 29.37 -19.24
CA SER A 450 -1.17 28.77 -20.58
C SER A 450 0.20 28.77 -21.27
N LEU A 451 0.96 29.87 -21.16
CA LEU A 451 2.32 29.99 -21.67
C LEU A 451 3.28 29.04 -20.94
N MET A 452 3.13 28.87 -19.62
CA MET A 452 3.92 27.92 -18.84
C MET A 452 3.65 26.47 -19.26
N LYS A 453 2.39 26.11 -19.55
CA LYS A 453 2.02 24.76 -20.01
C LYS A 453 2.68 24.42 -21.35
N GLU A 454 2.80 25.39 -22.25
CA GLU A 454 3.51 25.25 -23.53
C GLU A 454 5.03 25.51 -23.43
N LEU A 455 5.58 25.62 -22.20
CA LEU A 455 7.02 25.80 -21.92
C LEU A 455 7.62 27.15 -22.37
N HIS A 456 6.79 28.16 -22.61
CA HIS A 456 7.22 29.52 -23.02
C HIS A 456 7.40 30.47 -21.84
N TYR A 457 8.32 30.13 -20.94
CA TYR A 457 8.52 30.82 -19.65
C TYR A 457 8.92 32.30 -19.76
N HIS A 458 9.69 32.69 -20.78
CA HIS A 458 10.12 34.08 -20.97
C HIS A 458 8.94 35.04 -21.17
N TYR A 459 7.91 34.61 -21.91
CA TYR A 459 6.71 35.42 -22.12
C TYR A 459 5.80 35.41 -20.90
N ALA A 460 5.69 34.27 -20.20
CA ALA A 460 4.95 34.18 -18.94
C ALA A 460 5.51 35.16 -17.89
N LEU A 461 6.83 35.29 -17.77
CA LEU A 461 7.46 36.24 -16.85
C LEU A 461 7.06 37.70 -17.12
N LYS A 462 6.94 38.11 -18.39
CA LYS A 462 6.52 39.48 -18.74
C LYS A 462 5.13 39.82 -18.18
N LEU A 463 4.25 38.81 -18.07
CA LEU A 463 2.91 38.96 -17.51
C LEU A 463 2.86 38.79 -15.98
N LEU A 464 3.76 37.99 -15.40
CA LEU A 464 3.82 37.75 -13.95
C LEU A 464 4.48 38.90 -13.16
N VAL A 465 5.43 39.62 -13.76
CA VAL A 465 6.12 40.74 -13.08
C VAL A 465 5.14 41.85 -12.64
N PRO A 466 4.21 42.34 -13.49
CA PRO A 466 3.20 43.30 -13.07
C PRO A 466 2.31 42.81 -11.92
N LEU A 467 1.92 41.52 -11.94
CA LEU A 467 1.07 40.93 -10.89
C LEU A 467 1.77 40.91 -9.53
N ILE A 468 3.07 40.66 -9.51
CA ILE A 468 3.88 40.67 -8.29
C ILE A 468 4.00 42.08 -7.69
N SER A 469 4.02 43.12 -8.53
CA SER A 469 4.07 44.50 -8.07
C SER A 469 2.71 45.07 -7.62
N SER A 470 1.62 44.33 -7.86
CA SER A 470 0.27 44.76 -7.50
C SER A 470 -0.04 44.56 -6.01
N GLU A 471 -0.92 45.40 -5.47
CA GLU A 471 -1.36 45.27 -4.06
C GLU A 471 -2.37 44.14 -3.89
N ASN A 472 -3.23 43.91 -4.88
CA ASN A 472 -4.33 42.94 -4.79
C ASN A 472 -3.96 41.52 -5.25
N PHE A 473 -3.02 41.36 -6.18
CA PHE A 473 -2.67 40.06 -6.79
C PHE A 473 -1.28 39.54 -6.44
N SER A 474 -0.54 40.18 -5.52
CA SER A 474 0.71 39.64 -4.94
C SER A 474 0.43 38.47 -3.97
N LEU A 475 -0.23 37.42 -4.46
CA LEU A 475 -0.59 36.21 -3.72
C LEU A 475 0.53 35.15 -3.80
N ALA A 476 0.55 34.23 -2.84
CA ALA A 476 1.52 33.13 -2.82
C ALA A 476 1.49 32.28 -4.13
N ALA A 477 0.31 32.08 -4.72
CA ALA A 477 0.14 31.33 -5.97
C ALA A 477 0.86 32.01 -7.16
N VAL A 478 0.77 33.34 -7.27
CA VAL A 478 1.43 34.11 -8.34
C VAL A 478 2.95 34.07 -8.17
N TRP A 479 3.43 34.27 -6.94
CA TRP A 479 4.86 34.14 -6.61
C TRP A 479 5.40 32.74 -6.93
N LEU A 480 4.60 31.69 -6.71
CA LEU A 480 4.98 30.32 -7.04
C LEU A 480 5.12 30.11 -8.54
N ARG A 481 4.16 30.60 -9.35
CA ARG A 481 4.27 30.53 -10.83
C ARG A 481 5.47 31.29 -11.35
N TYR A 482 5.76 32.46 -10.78
CA TYR A 482 6.93 33.25 -11.12
C TYR A 482 8.24 32.55 -10.75
N ALA A 483 8.32 31.95 -9.56
CA ALA A 483 9.47 31.16 -9.12
C ALA A 483 9.70 29.94 -10.04
N ASP A 484 8.64 29.25 -10.45
CA ASP A 484 8.71 28.12 -11.38
C ASP A 484 9.21 28.54 -12.77
N CYS A 485 8.76 29.69 -13.28
CA CYS A 485 9.26 30.25 -14.55
C CYS A 485 10.76 30.56 -14.48
N LEU A 486 11.21 31.26 -13.43
CA LEU A 486 12.63 31.58 -13.23
C LEU A 486 13.49 30.32 -13.12
N ARG A 487 13.00 29.31 -12.38
CA ARG A 487 13.67 28.01 -12.26
C ARG A 487 13.81 27.32 -13.62
N ALA A 488 12.77 27.36 -14.46
CA ALA A 488 12.79 26.75 -15.78
C ALA A 488 13.71 27.47 -16.78
N ILE A 489 13.87 28.80 -16.64
CA ILE A 489 14.80 29.61 -17.43
C ILE A 489 16.26 29.39 -16.99
N GLY A 490 16.48 28.99 -15.74
CA GLY A 490 17.82 28.76 -15.16
C GLY A 490 18.32 29.90 -14.27
N ASP A 491 17.48 30.91 -14.01
CA ASP A 491 17.80 32.03 -13.11
C ASP A 491 17.56 31.64 -11.64
N TYR A 492 18.38 30.70 -11.15
CA TYR A 492 18.20 30.08 -9.83
C TYR A 492 18.29 31.07 -8.66
N ASN A 493 19.08 32.13 -8.77
CA ASN A 493 19.25 33.11 -7.70
C ASN A 493 17.95 33.88 -7.43
N GLU A 494 17.29 34.34 -8.48
CA GLU A 494 16.03 35.07 -8.36
C GLU A 494 14.87 34.12 -8.02
N ALA A 495 14.91 32.88 -8.55
CA ALA A 495 13.96 31.83 -8.18
C ALA A 495 13.99 31.54 -6.67
N ILE A 496 15.18 31.45 -6.05
CA ILE A 496 15.30 31.27 -4.59
C ILE A 496 14.65 32.41 -3.82
N VAL A 497 14.84 33.67 -4.24
CA VAL A 497 14.21 34.83 -3.60
C VAL A 497 12.69 34.74 -3.73
N ALA A 498 12.18 34.36 -4.90
CA ALA A 498 10.75 34.18 -5.13
C ALA A 498 10.18 33.04 -4.27
N TYR A 499 10.82 31.86 -4.22
CA TYR A 499 10.39 30.75 -3.37
C TYR A 499 10.43 31.10 -1.88
N LYS A 500 11.44 31.83 -1.40
CA LYS A 500 11.47 32.33 -0.01
C LYS A 500 10.25 33.19 0.31
N LYS A 501 9.83 34.04 -0.63
CA LYS A 501 8.58 34.81 -0.47
C LYS A 501 7.35 33.92 -0.44
N VAL A 502 7.26 32.91 -1.32
CA VAL A 502 6.16 31.93 -1.29
C VAL A 502 6.05 31.28 0.10
N VAL A 503 7.17 30.79 0.64
CA VAL A 503 7.21 30.13 1.96
C VAL A 503 6.83 31.09 3.09
N SER A 504 7.15 32.38 2.96
CA SER A 504 6.74 33.39 3.95
C SER A 504 5.24 33.72 3.92
N LEU A 505 4.61 33.59 2.75
CA LEU A 505 3.21 33.91 2.52
C LEU A 505 2.28 32.71 2.79
N ALA A 506 2.74 31.50 2.50
CA ALA A 506 1.96 30.29 2.63
C ALA A 506 2.84 29.07 2.95
N GLN A 507 2.29 28.14 3.72
CA GLN A 507 2.89 26.83 3.96
C GLN A 507 2.66 25.94 2.74
N HIS A 508 3.49 26.09 1.70
CA HIS A 508 3.41 25.28 0.49
C HIS A 508 4.54 24.24 0.47
N LEU A 509 4.17 22.95 0.42
CA LEU A 509 5.11 21.83 0.48
C LEU A 509 6.10 21.82 -0.69
N ASP A 510 5.61 21.81 -1.93
CA ASP A 510 6.47 21.75 -3.12
C ASP A 510 7.44 22.94 -3.21
N ALA A 511 7.00 24.13 -2.79
CA ALA A 511 7.84 25.31 -2.76
C ALA A 511 9.02 25.15 -1.77
N ARG A 512 8.81 24.51 -0.61
CA ARG A 512 9.87 24.24 0.37
C ARG A 512 10.84 23.17 -0.12
N LEU A 513 10.34 22.10 -0.74
CA LEU A 513 11.17 21.04 -1.33
C LEU A 513 12.01 21.58 -2.50
N THR A 514 11.41 22.36 -3.39
CA THR A 514 12.15 22.98 -4.51
C THR A 514 13.15 24.02 -4.03
N LEU A 515 12.80 24.86 -3.05
CA LEU A 515 13.70 25.82 -2.43
C LEU A 515 14.91 25.13 -1.80
N SER A 516 14.69 24.09 -1.00
CA SER A 516 15.78 23.38 -0.33
C SER A 516 16.69 22.65 -1.32
N ALA A 517 16.12 22.08 -2.40
CA ALA A 517 16.90 21.48 -3.48
C ALA A 517 17.77 22.51 -4.22
N LEU A 518 17.23 23.70 -4.53
CA LEU A 518 17.99 24.78 -5.16
C LEU A 518 19.11 25.31 -4.25
N LEU A 519 18.83 25.51 -2.96
CA LEU A 519 19.82 25.92 -1.97
C LEU A 519 20.92 24.87 -1.77
N LYS A 520 20.56 23.58 -1.78
CA LYS A 520 21.50 22.46 -1.76
C LYS A 520 22.44 22.49 -2.97
N GLN A 521 21.92 22.74 -4.17
CA GLN A 521 22.74 22.87 -5.39
C GLN A 521 23.73 24.05 -5.31
N GLN A 522 23.38 25.12 -4.60
CA GLN A 522 24.28 26.25 -4.34
C GLN A 522 25.26 26.02 -3.18
N GLY A 523 25.20 24.87 -2.50
CA GLY A 523 26.03 24.56 -1.32
C GLY A 523 25.61 25.29 -0.03
N LYS A 524 24.43 25.93 -0.02
CA LYS A 524 23.88 26.65 1.14
C LYS A 524 23.06 25.71 2.01
N TYR A 525 23.73 24.77 2.67
CA TYR A 525 23.07 23.71 3.44
C TYR A 525 22.26 24.21 4.64
N ASP A 526 22.72 25.24 5.36
CA ASP A 526 22.00 25.75 6.53
C ASP A 526 20.65 26.39 6.13
N GLU A 527 20.64 27.26 5.11
CA GLU A 527 19.40 27.84 4.58
C GLU A 527 18.46 26.77 4.01
N ALA A 528 19.01 25.70 3.42
CA ALA A 528 18.23 24.58 2.89
C ALA A 528 17.56 23.78 4.02
N LEU A 529 18.27 23.58 5.14
CA LEU A 529 17.72 22.94 6.33
C LEU A 529 16.64 23.81 6.99
N GLU A 530 16.85 25.13 7.10
CA GLU A 530 15.83 26.07 7.59
C GLU A 530 14.55 26.02 6.75
N ALA A 531 14.67 25.93 5.41
CA ALA A 531 13.50 25.80 4.53
C ALA A 531 12.68 24.52 4.79
N LEU A 532 13.35 23.43 5.18
CA LEU A 532 12.76 22.13 5.53
C LEU A 532 12.35 22.00 7.00
N GLU A 533 12.61 23.01 7.83
CA GLU A 533 12.25 22.98 9.25
C GLU A 533 10.73 23.10 9.43
N GLN A 534 10.20 22.30 10.36
CA GLN A 534 8.80 22.29 10.74
C GLN A 534 8.71 22.32 12.26
N ASP A 535 7.90 23.24 12.79
CA ASP A 535 7.71 23.39 14.24
C ASP A 535 6.55 22.48 14.70
N PRO A 536 6.81 21.43 15.50
CA PRO A 536 5.78 20.47 15.90
C PRO A 536 4.66 21.08 16.76
N GLU A 537 4.84 22.28 17.32
CA GLU A 537 3.81 22.97 18.10
C GLU A 537 2.93 23.90 17.25
N LYS A 538 3.42 24.36 16.10
CA LYS A 538 2.73 25.36 15.25
C LYS A 538 2.27 24.81 13.91
N ASP A 539 3.00 23.87 13.36
CA ASP A 539 2.83 23.37 12.01
C ASP A 539 2.17 21.99 12.00
N ILE A 540 1.39 21.72 10.96
CA ILE A 540 1.03 20.36 10.60
C ILE A 540 2.27 19.73 9.95
N MET A 541 2.80 18.69 10.57
CA MET A 541 4.04 18.05 10.15
C MET A 541 3.83 17.26 8.86
N ASP A 542 4.84 17.25 8.00
CA ASP A 542 4.79 16.50 6.75
C ASP A 542 5.89 15.45 6.70
N ALA A 543 5.52 14.24 6.28
CA ALA A 543 6.40 13.10 6.26
C ALA A 543 7.55 13.24 5.25
N GLU A 544 7.26 13.79 4.08
CA GLU A 544 8.19 13.92 2.96
C GLU A 544 9.23 15.00 3.27
N LEU A 545 8.78 16.16 3.79
CA LEU A 545 9.67 17.25 4.22
C LEU A 545 10.65 16.79 5.32
N LEU A 546 10.16 16.08 6.34
CA LEU A 546 11.02 15.54 7.39
C LEU A 546 11.99 14.47 6.88
N TYR A 547 11.57 13.64 5.93
CA TYR A 547 12.43 12.61 5.32
C TYR A 547 13.58 13.27 4.56
N GLU A 548 13.30 14.26 3.70
CA GLU A 548 14.31 15.02 2.97
C GLU A 548 15.24 15.78 3.92
N ARG A 549 14.70 16.36 4.99
CA ARG A 549 15.50 16.98 6.06
C ARG A 549 16.48 15.98 6.67
N CYS A 550 16.03 14.76 6.96
CA CYS A 550 16.89 13.71 7.51
C CYS A 550 18.03 13.34 6.56
N LEU A 551 17.76 13.17 5.27
CA LEU A 551 18.80 12.89 4.26
C LEU A 551 19.84 14.01 4.21
N MET A 552 19.39 15.27 4.21
CA MET A 552 20.26 16.44 4.18
C MET A 552 21.11 16.56 5.46
N LEU A 553 20.53 16.38 6.65
CA LEU A 553 21.25 16.43 7.93
C LEU A 553 22.37 15.39 8.00
N LYS A 554 22.13 14.19 7.46
CA LYS A 554 23.15 13.13 7.36
C LYS A 554 24.31 13.56 6.45
N GLU A 555 24.02 14.14 5.29
CA GLU A 555 25.05 14.62 4.35
C GLU A 555 25.92 15.72 4.97
N VAL A 556 25.31 16.64 5.72
CA VAL A 556 26.02 17.75 6.40
C VAL A 556 26.80 17.27 7.63
N GLY A 557 26.44 16.13 8.22
CA GLY A 557 27.07 15.59 9.42
C GLY A 557 26.53 16.17 10.74
N ARG A 558 25.37 16.82 10.72
CA ARG A 558 24.66 17.31 11.93
C ARG A 558 23.90 16.16 12.59
N TYR A 559 24.65 15.24 13.22
CA TYR A 559 24.11 13.95 13.68
C TYR A 559 23.06 14.07 14.80
N ASP A 560 23.19 15.01 15.74
CA ASP A 560 22.21 15.13 16.84
C ASP A 560 20.83 15.54 16.32
N GLU A 561 20.80 16.52 15.41
CA GLU A 561 19.57 16.95 14.74
C GLU A 561 19.00 15.86 13.84
N PHE A 562 19.87 15.12 13.14
CA PHE A 562 19.47 13.97 12.33
C PHE A 562 18.75 12.90 13.16
N LEU A 563 19.32 12.53 14.31
CA LEU A 563 18.72 11.57 15.23
C LEU A 563 17.37 12.08 15.77
N SER A 564 17.29 13.35 16.15
CA SER A 564 16.02 13.94 16.64
C SER A 564 14.93 14.00 15.56
N SER A 565 15.27 14.44 14.34
CA SER A 565 14.34 14.57 13.21
C SER A 565 13.87 13.20 12.73
N GLY A 566 14.79 12.23 12.63
CA GLY A 566 14.45 10.86 12.24
C GLY A 566 13.58 10.15 13.28
N PHE A 567 13.83 10.37 14.56
CA PHE A 567 12.95 9.87 15.63
C PHE A 567 11.55 10.47 15.53
N MET A 568 11.45 11.78 15.30
CA MET A 568 10.15 12.47 15.15
C MET A 568 9.34 11.94 13.98
N LEU A 569 9.98 11.73 12.81
CA LEU A 569 9.33 11.16 11.64
C LEU A 569 8.74 9.76 11.93
N LEU A 570 9.52 8.89 12.57
CA LEU A 570 9.12 7.51 12.85
C LEU A 570 8.08 7.40 13.97
N MET A 571 8.03 8.37 14.88
CA MET A 571 7.07 8.41 15.97
C MET A 571 5.61 8.47 15.51
N ARG A 572 5.33 8.99 14.30
CA ARG A 572 4.00 8.98 13.67
C ARG A 572 3.37 7.59 13.64
N HIS A 573 4.19 6.54 13.50
CA HIS A 573 3.74 5.16 13.39
C HIS A 573 3.76 4.40 14.73
N CYS A 574 4.24 5.02 15.80
CA CYS A 574 4.58 4.35 17.05
C CYS A 574 3.73 4.85 18.22
N VAL A 575 3.60 4.01 19.25
CA VAL A 575 3.00 4.43 20.53
C VAL A 575 4.08 5.12 21.37
N PRO A 576 3.83 6.31 21.95
CA PRO A 576 4.81 6.97 22.80
C PRO A 576 5.05 6.16 24.08
N LEU A 577 6.31 5.81 24.34
CA LEU A 577 6.76 5.05 25.50
C LEU A 577 7.45 5.98 26.50
N ARG A 578 6.92 6.05 27.73
CA ARG A 578 7.38 6.97 28.79
C ARG A 578 7.96 6.28 30.01
N SER A 579 7.70 4.98 30.20
CA SER A 579 8.21 4.22 31.33
C SER A 579 8.99 2.96 30.95
N ARG A 580 9.81 2.53 31.90
CA ARG A 580 10.50 1.24 31.86
C ARG A 580 9.52 0.07 31.75
N LEU A 581 8.33 0.16 32.35
CA LEU A 581 7.32 -0.90 32.24
C LEU A 581 6.74 -0.98 30.83
N GLU A 582 6.44 0.16 30.20
CA GLU A 582 5.96 0.23 28.81
C GLU A 582 7.00 -0.30 27.82
N LEU A 583 8.28 0.07 28.00
CA LEU A 583 9.41 -0.46 27.23
C LEU A 583 9.51 -2.00 27.36
N GLY A 584 9.26 -2.53 28.57
CA GLY A 584 9.23 -3.97 28.79
C GLY A 584 8.07 -4.67 28.10
N ALA A 585 6.87 -4.08 28.14
CA ALA A 585 5.68 -4.61 27.48
C ALA A 585 5.86 -4.65 25.95
N ALA A 586 6.46 -3.61 25.35
CA ALA A 586 6.72 -3.51 23.91
C ALA A 586 7.57 -4.66 23.34
N ILE A 587 8.37 -5.33 24.19
CA ILE A 587 9.29 -6.38 23.77
C ILE A 587 8.86 -7.77 24.22
N SER A 588 8.37 -7.88 25.45
CA SER A 588 8.10 -9.18 26.08
C SER A 588 6.81 -9.83 25.62
N VAL A 589 5.88 -9.08 25.03
CA VAL A 589 4.57 -9.59 24.61
C VAL A 589 4.63 -9.97 23.12
N PRO A 590 4.55 -11.27 22.77
CA PRO A 590 4.82 -11.73 21.41
C PRO A 590 3.73 -11.36 20.41
N ARG A 591 2.49 -11.17 20.85
CA ARG A 591 1.34 -10.82 20.01
C ARG A 591 1.11 -9.32 20.01
N TYR A 592 1.05 -8.73 18.82
CA TYR A 592 0.94 -7.28 18.62
C TYR A 592 -0.26 -6.65 19.35
N PHE A 593 -1.44 -7.26 19.24
CA PHE A 593 -2.65 -6.72 19.87
C PHE A 593 -2.60 -6.80 21.41
N GLU A 594 -2.10 -7.90 21.96
CA GLU A 594 -1.93 -8.08 23.41
C GLU A 594 -0.87 -7.10 23.95
N MET A 595 0.21 -6.87 23.19
CA MET A 595 1.25 -5.90 23.51
C MET A 595 0.65 -4.48 23.62
N LEU A 596 -0.10 -4.02 22.63
CA LEU A 596 -0.74 -2.70 22.69
C LEU A 596 -1.72 -2.58 23.86
N LYS A 597 -2.51 -3.63 24.13
CA LYS A 597 -3.44 -3.66 25.26
C LYS A 597 -2.70 -3.53 26.59
N THR A 598 -1.64 -4.31 26.80
CA THR A 598 -0.84 -4.23 28.04
C THR A 598 -0.18 -2.86 28.21
N ILE A 599 0.30 -2.24 27.13
CA ILE A 599 0.83 -0.86 27.19
C ILE A 599 -0.28 0.13 27.59
N ALA A 600 -1.48 -0.01 27.01
CA ALA A 600 -2.63 0.83 27.36
C ALA A 600 -3.05 0.66 28.83
N ASP A 601 -3.10 -0.58 29.33
CA ASP A 601 -3.43 -0.89 30.73
C ASP A 601 -2.40 -0.24 31.68
N ILE A 602 -1.10 -0.28 31.34
CA ILE A 602 -0.04 0.39 32.10
C ILE A 602 -0.26 1.91 32.12
N LYS A 603 -0.59 2.52 30.97
CA LYS A 603 -0.86 3.96 30.89
C LYS A 603 -2.07 4.37 31.72
N HIS A 604 -3.16 3.60 31.66
CA HIS A 604 -4.36 3.84 32.47
C HIS A 604 -4.07 3.77 33.97
N SER A 605 -3.25 2.81 34.41
CA SER A 605 -2.88 2.67 35.83
C SER A 605 -2.12 3.89 36.38
N ARG A 606 -1.46 4.67 35.50
CA ARG A 606 -0.65 5.83 35.88
C ARG A 606 -1.42 7.16 35.84
N GLN A 607 -2.68 7.15 35.41
CA GLN A 607 -3.45 8.38 35.14
C GLN A 607 -2.72 9.35 34.21
N ASP A 608 -1.91 8.84 33.27
CA ASP A 608 -1.29 9.68 32.25
C ASP A 608 -2.42 10.30 31.42
N LYS A 609 -2.59 11.63 31.51
CA LYS A 609 -3.47 12.37 30.60
C LYS A 609 -3.03 12.04 29.17
N THR A 610 -3.96 11.53 28.39
CA THR A 610 -3.77 11.21 26.98
C THR A 610 -3.42 12.47 26.19
N GLU A 611 -2.27 12.43 25.51
CA GLU A 611 -2.02 13.11 24.22
C GLU A 611 -2.17 14.64 24.15
N GLU A 612 -1.75 15.42 25.15
CA GLU A 612 -1.84 16.89 25.01
C GLU A 612 -0.88 17.50 23.96
N HIS A 613 0.14 16.80 23.44
CA HIS A 613 1.15 17.41 22.53
C HIS A 613 1.81 16.44 21.52
N ALA A 614 1.08 15.48 20.93
CA ALA A 614 1.65 14.72 19.80
C ALA A 614 1.55 15.57 18.53
N PRO A 615 2.63 15.71 17.73
CA PRO A 615 2.57 16.49 16.50
C PRO A 615 1.53 15.89 15.55
N GLU A 616 0.66 16.73 14.99
CA GLU A 616 -0.29 16.33 13.96
C GLU A 616 0.44 16.19 12.63
N PHE A 617 0.15 15.12 11.89
CA PHE A 617 0.75 14.86 10.57
C PHE A 617 -0.29 15.01 9.45
N SER A 618 0.14 15.61 8.34
CA SER A 618 -0.63 15.68 7.10
C SER A 618 -0.94 14.26 6.56
N ARG A 619 -2.10 14.08 5.93
CA ARG A 619 -2.40 12.88 5.14
C ARG A 619 -1.90 13.11 3.71
N SER A 620 -0.60 13.03 3.51
CA SER A 620 0.02 13.22 2.19
C SER A 620 -0.12 11.96 1.32
N GLU A 621 -0.37 12.11 0.01
CA GLU A 621 -0.33 10.98 -0.93
C GLU A 621 1.09 10.45 -1.16
N ASN A 622 2.11 11.31 -0.94
CA ASN A 622 3.54 11.03 -1.18
C ASN A 622 4.29 10.57 0.09
N GLU A 623 3.68 9.75 0.94
CA GLU A 623 4.38 9.24 2.13
C GLU A 623 5.57 8.33 1.75
N PRO A 624 6.72 8.42 2.47
CA PRO A 624 7.85 7.52 2.28
C PRO A 624 7.42 6.05 2.40
N SER A 625 7.92 5.19 1.50
CA SER A 625 7.58 3.77 1.53
C SER A 625 8.11 3.09 2.81
N VAL A 626 7.54 1.94 3.16
CA VAL A 626 8.00 1.15 4.33
C VAL A 626 9.49 0.79 4.20
N GLU A 627 9.96 0.55 2.98
CA GLU A 627 11.36 0.22 2.67
C GLU A 627 12.27 1.43 2.87
N MET A 628 11.86 2.61 2.38
CA MET A 628 12.61 3.87 2.56
C MET A 628 12.76 4.25 4.03
N GLU A 629 11.68 4.13 4.82
CA GLU A 629 11.74 4.39 6.26
C GLU A 629 12.59 3.35 6.99
N TRP A 630 12.56 2.08 6.56
CA TRP A 630 13.40 1.04 7.15
C TRP A 630 14.89 1.27 6.86
N GLU A 631 15.24 1.68 5.66
CA GLU A 631 16.60 2.11 5.33
C GLU A 631 17.05 3.28 6.21
N LEU A 632 16.17 4.27 6.41
CA LEU A 632 16.42 5.38 7.33
C LEU A 632 16.63 4.90 8.77
N VAL A 633 15.84 3.94 9.26
CA VAL A 633 16.05 3.31 10.58
C VAL A 633 17.46 2.72 10.69
N MET A 634 17.90 1.97 9.68
CA MET A 634 19.24 1.38 9.70
C MET A 634 20.34 2.44 9.73
N ILE A 635 20.17 3.53 8.99
CA ILE A 635 21.09 4.67 9.00
C ILE A 635 21.11 5.37 10.37
N LEU A 636 19.94 5.62 10.97
CA LEU A 636 19.82 6.22 12.31
C LEU A 636 20.56 5.38 13.36
N LEU A 637 20.42 4.05 13.29
CA LEU A 637 21.11 3.13 14.21
C LEU A 637 22.63 3.10 13.99
N GLN A 638 23.10 3.17 12.75
CA GLN A 638 24.53 3.28 12.44
C GLN A 638 25.13 4.58 12.97
N VAL A 639 24.43 5.71 12.78
CA VAL A 639 24.87 7.01 13.31
C VAL A 639 24.86 7.00 14.84
N ALA A 640 23.85 6.39 15.47
CA ALA A 640 23.81 6.24 16.92
C ALA A 640 24.96 5.38 17.47
N ASP A 641 25.38 4.34 16.75
CA ASP A 641 26.55 3.53 17.10
C ASP A 641 27.85 4.33 16.96
N TYR A 642 28.00 5.07 15.85
CA TYR A 642 29.15 5.93 15.59
C TYR A 642 29.31 7.03 16.64
N THR A 643 28.21 7.69 17.04
CA THR A 643 28.21 8.71 18.10
C THR A 643 28.20 8.12 19.51
N LYS A 644 28.15 6.79 19.65
CA LYS A 644 28.03 6.05 20.92
C LYS A 644 26.78 6.42 21.73
N ASN A 645 25.72 6.90 21.08
CA ASN A 645 24.44 7.21 21.71
C ASN A 645 23.56 5.94 21.83
N TYR A 646 24.00 5.02 22.68
CA TYR A 646 23.33 3.72 22.87
C TYR A 646 21.96 3.82 23.54
N ALA A 647 21.71 4.90 24.30
CA ALA A 647 20.40 5.18 24.87
C ALA A 647 19.37 5.50 23.78
N TYR A 648 19.74 6.33 22.79
CA TYR A 648 18.93 6.59 21.62
C TYR A 648 18.70 5.29 20.82
N PHE A 649 19.76 4.53 20.56
CA PHE A 649 19.68 3.25 19.83
C PHE A 649 18.63 2.33 20.46
N GLN A 650 18.73 2.09 21.77
CA GLN A 650 17.79 1.22 22.48
C GLN A 650 16.37 1.79 22.43
N LYS A 651 16.20 3.09 22.72
CA LYS A 651 14.89 3.75 22.73
C LYS A 651 14.19 3.65 21.36
N LEU A 652 14.90 3.97 20.29
CA LEU A 652 14.36 3.92 18.92
C LEU A 652 13.85 2.52 18.59
N VAL A 653 14.67 1.48 18.77
CA VAL A 653 14.28 0.10 18.43
C VAL A 653 13.07 -0.36 19.25
N PHE A 654 13.04 -0.04 20.55
CA PHE A 654 11.95 -0.43 21.44
C PHE A 654 10.63 0.24 21.05
N THR A 655 10.70 1.52 20.66
CA THR A 655 9.55 2.27 20.14
C THR A 655 9.06 1.68 18.81
N LEU A 656 9.96 1.33 17.89
CA LEU A 656 9.61 0.74 16.60
C LEU A 656 8.90 -0.61 16.71
N CYS A 657 9.16 -1.39 17.78
CA CYS A 657 8.41 -2.63 18.06
C CYS A 657 6.90 -2.40 18.22
N THR A 658 6.48 -1.18 18.58
CA THR A 658 5.07 -0.82 18.73
C THR A 658 4.37 -0.46 17.42
N ALA A 659 5.13 -0.25 16.33
CA ALA A 659 4.56 0.13 15.05
C ALA A 659 3.96 -1.06 14.31
N LYS A 660 2.74 -0.89 13.78
CA LYS A 660 2.12 -1.89 12.89
C LYS A 660 2.89 -2.03 11.57
N ARG A 661 3.39 -0.91 11.05
CA ARG A 661 4.08 -0.78 9.75
C ARG A 661 5.33 -1.65 9.69
N PHE A 662 6.14 -1.66 10.76
CA PHE A 662 7.40 -2.41 10.83
C PHE A 662 7.25 -3.87 11.30
N GLN A 663 6.04 -4.42 11.41
CA GLN A 663 5.84 -5.83 11.79
C GLN A 663 6.42 -6.82 10.76
N VAL A 664 6.64 -6.39 9.52
CA VAL A 664 7.32 -7.18 8.48
C VAL A 664 8.76 -7.51 8.90
N PHE A 665 9.45 -6.56 9.58
CA PHE A 665 10.83 -6.67 10.05
C PHE A 665 10.95 -7.10 11.51
N LYS A 666 9.98 -7.88 12.01
CA LYS A 666 9.91 -8.24 13.43
C LYS A 666 11.14 -9.01 13.93
N GLN A 667 11.72 -9.88 13.09
CA GLN A 667 12.88 -10.67 13.50
C GLN A 667 14.14 -9.80 13.62
N GLU A 668 14.30 -8.87 12.69
CA GLU A 668 15.34 -7.87 12.64
C GLU A 668 15.23 -6.91 13.82
N LEU A 669 14.03 -6.41 14.12
CA LEU A 669 13.77 -5.57 15.30
C LEU A 669 14.11 -6.29 16.61
N GLN A 670 13.79 -7.58 16.74
CA GLN A 670 14.16 -8.37 17.92
C GLN A 670 15.68 -8.53 18.07
N MET A 671 16.40 -8.69 16.95
CA MET A 671 17.86 -8.73 16.94
C MET A 671 18.47 -7.39 17.33
N LEU A 672 17.97 -6.30 16.74
CA LEU A 672 18.40 -4.94 17.04
C LEU A 672 18.08 -4.56 18.47
N ALA A 673 16.94 -5.01 19.02
CA ALA A 673 16.57 -4.75 20.41
C ALA A 673 17.57 -5.41 21.37
N LEU A 674 17.99 -6.64 21.07
CA LEU A 674 19.00 -7.34 21.85
C LEU A 674 20.37 -6.63 21.76
N LEU A 675 20.78 -6.20 20.57
CA LEU A 675 22.01 -5.43 20.37
C LEU A 675 21.97 -4.10 21.13
N GLY A 676 20.85 -3.37 21.07
CA GLY A 676 20.66 -2.14 21.84
C GLY A 676 20.79 -2.37 23.35
N CYS A 677 20.26 -3.49 23.86
CA CYS A 677 20.46 -3.85 25.27
C CYS A 677 21.91 -4.20 25.60
N LEU A 678 22.64 -4.86 24.70
CA LEU A 678 24.05 -5.19 24.90
C LEU A 678 24.92 -3.93 24.92
N TYR A 679 24.70 -3.01 23.98
CA TYR A 679 25.44 -1.75 23.91
C TYR A 679 25.16 -0.85 25.11
N ASN A 680 23.89 -0.74 25.53
CA ASN A 680 23.53 0.03 26.72
C ASN A 680 23.75 -0.75 28.05
N ARG A 681 24.23 -2.00 27.98
CA ARG A 681 24.45 -2.90 29.14
C ARG A 681 23.21 -3.06 30.03
N ASP A 682 22.01 -3.17 29.45
CA ASP A 682 20.76 -3.37 30.21
C ASP A 682 20.52 -4.86 30.50
N PRO A 683 20.67 -5.31 31.77
CA PRO A 683 20.54 -6.72 32.11
C PRO A 683 19.11 -7.23 32.02
N MET A 684 18.13 -6.37 32.31
CA MET A 684 16.77 -6.82 32.52
C MET A 684 16.12 -7.27 31.21
N TYR A 685 16.23 -6.45 30.16
CA TYR A 685 15.63 -6.74 28.87
C TYR A 685 16.45 -7.71 28.03
N ALA A 686 17.78 -7.60 28.05
CA ALA A 686 18.65 -8.50 27.30
C ALA A 686 18.38 -9.97 27.68
N TYR A 687 18.31 -10.25 28.99
CA TYR A 687 18.01 -11.60 29.48
C TYR A 687 16.61 -12.07 29.06
N ASN A 688 15.59 -11.21 29.18
CA ASN A 688 14.22 -11.56 28.80
C ASN A 688 14.11 -11.88 27.31
N LEU A 689 14.74 -11.07 26.45
CA LEU A 689 14.80 -11.25 25.00
C LEU A 689 15.47 -12.57 24.60
N ILE A 690 16.66 -12.84 25.13
CA ILE A 690 17.38 -14.06 24.76
C ILE A 690 16.67 -15.31 25.29
N ARG A 691 16.08 -15.24 26.49
CA ARG A 691 15.28 -16.32 27.07
C ARG A 691 14.05 -16.63 26.21
N GLU A 692 13.34 -15.61 25.75
CA GLU A 692 12.18 -15.79 24.87
C GLU A 692 12.60 -16.43 23.54
N ARG A 693 13.74 -16.02 22.98
CA ARG A 693 14.28 -16.62 21.76
C ARG A 693 14.61 -18.10 21.94
N VAL A 694 15.25 -18.47 23.06
CA VAL A 694 15.52 -19.88 23.39
C VAL A 694 14.22 -20.68 23.50
N ASN A 695 13.18 -20.12 24.12
CA ASN A 695 11.88 -20.79 24.26
C ASN A 695 11.15 -21.00 22.92
N LYS A 696 11.36 -20.12 21.93
CA LYS A 696 10.73 -20.22 20.59
C LYS A 696 11.51 -21.12 19.64
N GLU A 697 12.78 -21.39 19.93
CA GLU A 697 13.65 -22.14 19.04
C GLU A 697 13.32 -23.64 19.10
N ALA A 698 12.94 -24.23 17.95
CA ALA A 698 12.62 -25.65 17.88
C ALA A 698 13.87 -26.55 18.04
N ASN A 699 15.05 -26.06 17.61
CA ASN A 699 16.31 -26.78 17.74
C ASN A 699 17.30 -26.02 18.62
N LEU A 700 17.42 -26.48 19.87
CA LEU A 700 18.32 -25.91 20.87
C LEU A 700 19.81 -26.19 20.62
N ASN A 701 20.18 -27.11 19.71
CA ASN A 701 21.58 -27.45 19.47
C ASN A 701 22.27 -26.53 18.44
N LYS A 702 21.84 -25.25 18.36
CA LYS A 702 22.47 -24.23 17.51
C LYS A 702 23.56 -23.49 18.28
N PRO A 703 24.86 -23.61 17.91
CA PRO A 703 25.95 -22.95 18.64
C PRO A 703 25.81 -21.43 18.72
N ARG A 704 25.35 -20.80 17.62
CA ARG A 704 25.17 -19.33 17.56
C ARG A 704 24.20 -18.79 18.62
N LEU A 705 23.15 -19.55 18.95
CA LEU A 705 22.16 -19.15 19.95
C LEU A 705 22.81 -19.09 21.35
N TRP A 706 23.58 -20.12 21.69
CA TRP A 706 24.24 -20.22 23.00
C TRP A 706 25.44 -19.29 23.13
N ASN A 707 26.16 -19.02 22.04
CA ASN A 707 27.20 -17.99 22.03
C ASN A 707 26.59 -16.61 22.31
N LEU A 708 25.46 -16.29 21.68
CA LEU A 708 24.72 -15.06 21.95
C LEU A 708 24.20 -15.01 23.38
N PHE A 709 23.68 -16.13 23.90
CA PHE A 709 23.27 -16.24 25.31
C PHE A 709 24.44 -16.00 26.26
N ASN A 710 25.61 -16.56 25.96
CA ASN A 710 26.82 -16.35 26.75
C ASN A 710 27.29 -14.90 26.71
N LEU A 711 27.24 -14.24 25.55
CA LEU A 711 27.54 -12.81 25.42
C LEU A 711 26.59 -11.95 26.26
N VAL A 712 25.29 -12.27 26.25
CA VAL A 712 24.31 -11.59 27.11
C VAL A 712 24.69 -11.75 28.57
N ILE A 713 24.97 -12.97 29.05
CA ILE A 713 25.41 -13.19 30.44
C ILE A 713 26.67 -12.38 30.74
N LEU A 714 27.68 -12.44 29.87
CA LEU A 714 28.98 -11.81 30.07
C LEU A 714 28.86 -10.28 30.20
N VAL A 715 28.08 -9.64 29.34
CA VAL A 715 27.92 -8.17 29.31
C VAL A 715 27.01 -7.68 30.43
N THR A 716 25.96 -8.44 30.74
CA THR A 716 24.90 -7.99 31.66
C THR A 716 25.12 -8.42 33.11
N GLY A 717 25.81 -9.54 33.34
CA GLY A 717 26.01 -10.12 34.66
C GLY A 717 24.73 -10.62 35.33
N ASP A 718 23.63 -10.82 34.59
CA ASP A 718 22.38 -11.33 35.18
C ASP A 718 22.60 -12.75 35.75
N ILE A 719 22.06 -13.02 36.94
CA ILE A 719 22.21 -14.28 37.67
C ILE A 719 20.97 -15.19 37.45
N ARG A 720 19.84 -14.62 37.01
CA ARG A 720 18.55 -15.31 36.88
C ARG A 720 18.56 -16.45 35.85
N TYR A 721 19.53 -16.48 34.94
CA TYR A 721 19.63 -17.48 33.90
C TYR A 721 19.84 -18.89 34.43
N ASN A 722 20.56 -19.08 35.54
CA ASN A 722 20.89 -20.43 36.01
C ASN A 722 19.63 -21.25 36.32
N ARG A 723 18.71 -20.69 37.13
CA ARG A 723 17.45 -21.37 37.49
C ARG A 723 16.62 -21.74 36.26
N TYR A 724 16.66 -20.90 35.23
CA TYR A 724 16.02 -21.18 33.95
C TYR A 724 16.72 -22.31 33.20
N LEU A 725 18.04 -22.26 33.04
CA LEU A 725 18.82 -23.29 32.35
C LEU A 725 18.71 -24.65 33.03
N MET A 726 18.73 -24.70 34.38
CA MET A 726 18.55 -25.95 35.14
C MET A 726 17.26 -26.66 34.75
N ARG A 727 16.14 -25.94 34.79
CA ARG A 727 14.82 -26.48 34.40
C ARG A 727 14.75 -26.84 32.92
N LEU A 728 15.43 -26.10 32.05
CA LEU A 728 15.43 -26.36 30.61
C LEU A 728 16.20 -27.64 30.28
N PHE A 729 17.40 -27.81 30.83
CA PHE A 729 18.28 -28.94 30.52
C PHE A 729 17.83 -30.26 31.18
N GLU A 730 17.00 -30.21 32.22
CA GLU A 730 16.32 -31.38 32.76
C GLU A 730 15.24 -31.91 31.82
N ARG A 731 14.53 -31.00 31.12
CA ARG A 731 13.39 -31.35 30.25
C ARG A 731 13.81 -31.65 28.82
N THR A 732 14.94 -31.10 28.38
CA THR A 732 15.36 -31.15 26.97
C THR A 732 16.79 -31.64 26.85
N ALA A 733 17.05 -32.51 25.87
CA ALA A 733 18.39 -32.97 25.58
C ALA A 733 19.15 -31.89 24.81
N VAL A 734 20.18 -31.31 25.43
CA VAL A 734 21.03 -30.26 24.84
C VAL A 734 22.46 -30.80 24.71
N ASP A 735 23.19 -30.29 23.71
CA ASP A 735 24.62 -30.53 23.54
C ASP A 735 25.38 -30.37 24.89
N PRO A 736 26.21 -31.36 25.29
CA PRO A 736 27.07 -31.27 26.46
C PRO A 736 27.83 -29.94 26.59
N ASN A 737 28.29 -29.35 25.50
CA ASN A 737 29.05 -28.08 25.53
C ASN A 737 28.26 -26.92 26.13
N VAL A 738 26.93 -26.92 25.99
CA VAL A 738 26.08 -25.85 26.53
C VAL A 738 26.01 -25.91 28.07
N ARG A 739 26.18 -27.11 28.65
CA ARG A 739 26.18 -27.30 30.11
C ARG A 739 27.34 -26.59 30.80
N VAL A 740 28.37 -26.19 30.06
CA VAL A 740 29.46 -25.34 30.54
C VAL A 740 28.93 -24.03 31.14
N LEU A 741 27.82 -23.48 30.61
CA LEU A 741 27.21 -22.26 31.17
C LEU A 741 26.69 -22.45 32.60
N GLN A 742 26.17 -23.63 32.92
CA GLN A 742 25.77 -23.97 34.29
C GLN A 742 26.99 -24.22 35.18
N ALA A 743 27.98 -24.94 34.66
CA ALA A 743 29.23 -25.19 35.40
C ALA A 743 29.96 -23.88 35.75
N ASN A 744 30.02 -22.92 34.80
CA ASN A 744 30.56 -21.58 35.01
C ASN A 744 29.80 -20.82 36.09
N TYR A 745 28.46 -20.93 36.12
CA TYR A 745 27.67 -20.35 37.20
C TYR A 745 28.05 -20.96 38.55
N HIS A 746 28.11 -22.29 38.65
CA HIS A 746 28.43 -22.97 39.89
C HIS A 746 29.83 -22.63 40.41
N LEU A 747 30.79 -22.47 39.50
CA LEU A 747 32.14 -21.99 39.79
C LEU A 747 32.10 -20.57 40.37
N ASN A 748 31.40 -19.64 39.71
CA ASN A 748 31.27 -18.25 40.18
C ASN A 748 30.48 -18.13 41.49
N ALA A 749 29.50 -18.99 41.72
CA ALA A 749 28.70 -19.03 42.95
C ALA A 749 29.44 -19.69 44.14
N GLY A 750 30.66 -20.19 43.94
CA GLY A 750 31.44 -20.87 44.99
C GLY A 750 30.98 -22.31 45.29
N THR A 751 30.05 -22.84 44.51
CA THR A 751 29.49 -24.20 44.65
C THR A 751 30.33 -25.21 43.85
N TYR A 752 31.62 -25.29 44.15
CA TYR A 752 32.62 -25.96 43.32
C TYR A 752 32.39 -27.46 43.09
N LYS A 753 31.74 -28.17 44.02
CA LYS A 753 31.41 -29.61 43.86
C LYS A 753 30.47 -29.84 42.67
N TYR A 754 29.46 -28.98 42.51
CA TYR A 754 28.53 -29.05 41.37
C TYR A 754 29.22 -28.66 40.06
N ALA A 755 30.05 -27.60 40.09
CA ALA A 755 30.85 -27.19 38.94
C ALA A 755 31.76 -28.33 38.45
N LEU A 756 32.47 -29.00 39.38
CA LEU A 756 33.36 -30.11 39.08
C LEU A 756 32.61 -31.29 38.45
N ASN A 757 31.42 -31.63 38.96
CA ASN A 757 30.58 -32.69 38.40
C ASN A 757 30.20 -32.39 36.95
N ASP A 758 29.73 -31.18 36.68
CA ASP A 758 29.29 -30.78 35.34
C ASP A 758 30.46 -30.66 34.36
N TYR A 759 31.57 -30.02 34.74
CA TYR A 759 32.76 -29.98 33.89
C TYR A 759 33.32 -31.37 33.62
N SER A 760 33.31 -32.27 34.60
CA SER A 760 33.79 -33.66 34.41
C SER A 760 32.92 -34.41 33.41
N LYS A 761 31.59 -34.26 33.48
CA LYS A 761 30.66 -34.85 32.50
C LYS A 761 30.89 -34.32 31.08
N VAL A 762 31.15 -33.02 30.94
CA VAL A 762 31.44 -32.40 29.64
C VAL A 762 32.80 -32.84 29.11
N TYR A 763 33.84 -32.83 29.94
CA TYR A 763 35.19 -33.23 29.56
C TYR A 763 35.25 -34.71 29.14
N ARG A 764 34.56 -35.61 29.86
CA ARG A 764 34.49 -37.05 29.51
C ARG A 764 33.96 -37.29 28.09
N LYS A 765 33.12 -36.38 27.57
CA LYS A 765 32.56 -36.46 26.21
C LYS A 765 33.38 -35.73 25.17
N THR A 766 33.93 -34.57 25.51
CA THR A 766 34.58 -33.65 24.55
C THR A 766 36.08 -33.89 24.43
N GLY A 767 36.75 -34.25 25.52
CA GLY A 767 38.21 -34.32 25.59
C GLY A 767 38.92 -32.97 25.42
N ASP A 768 38.19 -31.86 25.40
CA ASP A 768 38.75 -30.54 25.10
C ASP A 768 39.72 -30.07 26.21
N PRO A 769 40.93 -29.59 25.86
CA PRO A 769 41.89 -29.02 26.79
C PRO A 769 41.32 -27.91 27.67
N ILE A 770 40.42 -27.06 27.17
CA ILE A 770 39.83 -25.95 27.96
C ILE A 770 38.98 -26.50 29.10
N HIS A 771 38.21 -27.56 28.87
CA HIS A 771 37.45 -28.21 29.94
C HIS A 771 38.36 -28.87 30.98
N ALA A 772 39.51 -29.42 30.55
CA ALA A 772 40.53 -29.91 31.49
C ALA A 772 41.09 -28.77 32.37
N MET A 773 41.34 -27.60 31.77
CA MET A 773 41.76 -26.41 32.52
C MET A 773 40.71 -25.98 33.53
N LEU A 774 39.43 -25.91 33.15
CA LEU A 774 38.34 -25.53 34.06
C LEU A 774 38.23 -26.51 35.24
N ILE A 775 38.38 -27.82 35.00
CA ILE A 775 38.48 -28.82 36.07
C ILE A 775 39.68 -28.52 36.98
N GLY A 776 40.87 -28.28 36.41
CA GLY A 776 42.07 -27.93 37.17
C GLY A 776 41.89 -26.69 38.05
N VAL A 777 41.26 -25.64 37.49
CA VAL A 777 40.92 -24.41 38.23
C VAL A 777 39.94 -24.70 39.35
N THR A 778 38.87 -25.46 39.11
CA THR A 778 37.89 -25.80 40.15
C THR A 778 38.51 -26.60 41.30
N LEU A 779 39.38 -27.56 41.01
CA LEU A 779 40.09 -28.35 42.02
C LEU A 779 41.06 -27.48 42.82
N THR A 780 41.73 -26.53 42.16
CA THR A 780 42.60 -25.54 42.81
C THR A 780 41.79 -24.69 43.80
N GLN A 781 40.61 -24.19 43.40
CA GLN A 781 39.72 -23.45 44.29
C GLN A 781 39.30 -24.27 45.51
N ILE A 782 38.94 -25.55 45.32
CA ILE A 782 38.56 -26.46 46.41
C ILE A 782 39.76 -26.71 47.35
N ALA A 783 40.98 -26.87 46.80
CA ALA A 783 42.19 -27.07 47.60
C ALA A 783 42.52 -25.85 48.48
N CYS A 784 42.25 -24.64 47.97
CA CYS A 784 42.46 -23.38 48.67
C CYS A 784 41.37 -23.05 49.72
N GLN A 785 40.27 -23.81 49.80
CA GLN A 785 39.26 -23.61 50.85
C GLN A 785 39.83 -23.84 52.25
N LYS A 786 39.33 -23.09 53.24
CA LYS A 786 39.81 -23.13 54.63
C LYS A 786 39.74 -24.55 55.20
N PHE A 787 38.61 -25.23 55.02
CA PHE A 787 38.34 -26.59 55.49
C PHE A 787 38.19 -27.53 54.28
N SER A 788 39.26 -28.25 53.95
CA SER A 788 39.24 -29.22 52.85
C SER A 788 39.98 -30.47 53.29
N ASN A 789 39.28 -31.61 53.27
CA ASN A 789 39.86 -32.91 53.56
C ASN A 789 40.69 -33.33 52.34
N LYS A 790 41.96 -33.71 52.56
CA LYS A 790 42.91 -34.13 51.50
C LYS A 790 43.36 -33.03 50.52
N LYS A 791 43.67 -31.82 51.01
CA LYS A 791 44.22 -30.69 50.20
C LYS A 791 45.35 -31.10 49.23
N GLN A 792 46.29 -31.94 49.68
CA GLN A 792 47.42 -32.39 48.87
C GLN A 792 47.01 -33.28 47.69
N ALA A 793 45.98 -34.11 47.88
CA ALA A 793 45.45 -34.96 46.81
C ALA A 793 44.73 -34.10 45.76
N LEU A 794 43.94 -33.12 46.20
CA LEU A 794 43.26 -32.17 45.30
C LEU A 794 44.25 -31.32 44.50
N ALA A 795 45.31 -30.82 45.13
CA ALA A 795 46.36 -30.08 44.44
C ALA A 795 47.08 -30.94 43.40
N SER A 796 47.37 -32.20 43.73
CA SER A 796 47.96 -33.16 42.78
C SER A 796 47.05 -33.44 41.58
N GLN A 797 45.74 -33.60 41.82
CA GLN A 797 44.75 -33.77 40.75
C GLN A 797 44.64 -32.53 39.86
N ALA A 798 44.63 -31.34 40.47
CA ALA A 798 44.60 -30.07 39.74
C ALA A 798 45.79 -29.95 38.78
N ILE A 799 47.01 -30.24 39.26
CA ILE A 799 48.23 -30.27 38.44
C ILE A 799 48.10 -31.29 37.31
N GLY A 800 47.57 -32.49 37.60
CA GLY A 800 47.36 -33.53 36.60
C GLY A 800 46.42 -33.11 35.46
N PHE A 801 45.35 -32.36 35.75
CA PHE A 801 44.45 -31.83 34.73
C PHE A 801 45.04 -30.62 33.99
N MET A 802 45.78 -29.75 34.66
CA MET A 802 46.50 -28.65 34.01
C MET A 802 47.60 -29.16 33.04
N GLU A 803 48.21 -30.30 33.36
CA GLU A 803 49.15 -30.95 32.44
C GLU A 803 48.45 -31.49 31.19
N LYS A 804 47.22 -32.00 31.32
CA LYS A 804 46.40 -32.38 30.15
C LYS A 804 46.04 -31.17 29.29
N TYR A 805 45.70 -30.03 29.93
CA TYR A 805 45.49 -28.76 29.22
C TYR A 805 46.74 -28.34 28.45
N ARG A 806 47.92 -28.37 29.09
CA ARG A 806 49.20 -28.06 28.45
C ARG A 806 49.48 -28.91 27.22
N LYS A 807 49.30 -30.23 27.33
CA LYS A 807 49.58 -31.18 26.25
C LYS A 807 48.60 -31.04 25.08
N GLY A 808 47.37 -30.61 25.35
CA GLY A 808 46.33 -30.50 24.33
C GLY A 808 46.24 -29.14 23.65
N ARG A 809 46.83 -28.08 24.22
CA ARG A 809 46.88 -26.76 23.58
C ARG A 809 48.04 -26.67 22.57
N PRO A 810 47.88 -25.91 21.46
CA PRO A 810 48.96 -25.66 20.51
C PRO A 810 50.16 -24.97 21.16
N ALA A 811 51.37 -25.33 20.74
CA ALA A 811 52.62 -24.72 21.23
C ALA A 811 52.73 -23.22 20.89
N GLU A 812 52.03 -22.77 19.85
CA GLU A 812 51.93 -21.36 19.46
C GLU A 812 51.30 -20.46 20.54
N LEU A 813 50.52 -21.05 21.48
CA LEU A 813 49.89 -20.37 22.60
C LEU A 813 50.62 -20.63 23.93
N ALA A 814 51.93 -20.87 23.88
CA ALA A 814 52.72 -21.17 25.08
C ALA A 814 52.68 -20.04 26.13
N ASN A 815 52.48 -18.79 25.72
CA ASN A 815 52.25 -17.65 26.63
C ASN A 815 51.02 -17.89 27.54
N GLU A 816 49.87 -18.22 26.96
CA GLU A 816 48.61 -18.51 27.66
C GLU A 816 48.80 -19.71 28.60
N ILE A 817 49.42 -20.77 28.09
CA ILE A 817 49.64 -22.02 28.83
C ILE A 817 50.50 -21.74 30.07
N HIS A 818 51.64 -21.09 29.91
CA HIS A 818 52.55 -20.78 31.00
C HIS A 818 51.94 -19.78 31.99
N TYR A 819 51.19 -18.79 31.50
CA TYR A 819 50.46 -17.87 32.36
C TYR A 819 49.44 -18.60 33.24
N ASN A 820 48.58 -19.44 32.65
CA ASN A 820 47.51 -20.15 33.38
C ASN A 820 48.08 -21.15 34.40
N ILE A 821 49.15 -21.87 34.07
CA ILE A 821 49.85 -22.76 35.01
C ILE A 821 50.52 -21.95 36.13
N GLY A 822 51.15 -20.81 35.78
CA GLY A 822 51.72 -19.88 36.75
C GLY A 822 50.67 -19.32 37.71
N ARG A 823 49.47 -18.97 37.22
CA ARG A 823 48.32 -18.55 38.05
C ARG A 823 47.88 -19.63 39.02
N MET A 824 47.78 -20.89 38.57
CA MET A 824 47.46 -22.02 39.44
C MET A 824 48.49 -22.16 40.58
N TYR A 825 49.79 -22.20 40.25
CA TYR A 825 50.83 -22.32 41.28
C TYR A 825 50.87 -21.14 42.24
N HIS A 826 50.65 -19.92 41.73
CA HIS A 826 50.53 -18.73 42.55
C HIS A 826 49.37 -18.89 43.54
N GLN A 827 48.20 -19.34 43.08
CA GLN A 827 47.03 -19.54 43.93
C GLN A 827 47.25 -20.64 44.99
N LEU A 828 48.01 -21.69 44.69
CA LEU A 828 48.40 -22.74 45.63
C LEU A 828 49.49 -22.30 46.62
N GLY A 829 50.05 -21.09 46.49
CA GLY A 829 51.15 -20.58 47.32
C GLY A 829 52.54 -21.06 46.92
N MET A 830 52.68 -21.76 45.79
CA MET A 830 53.95 -22.24 45.24
C MET A 830 54.62 -21.15 44.39
N HIS A 831 55.04 -20.07 45.05
CA HIS A 831 55.54 -18.85 44.40
C HIS A 831 56.76 -19.08 43.50
N SER A 832 57.67 -19.98 43.86
CA SER A 832 58.88 -20.27 43.06
C SER A 832 58.54 -20.83 41.67
N LEU A 833 57.64 -21.80 41.63
CA LEU A 833 57.14 -22.40 40.38
C LEU A 833 56.30 -21.39 39.58
N ALA A 834 55.51 -20.57 40.26
CA ALA A 834 54.73 -19.52 39.61
C ALA A 834 55.65 -18.51 38.88
N VAL A 835 56.71 -18.04 39.53
CA VAL A 835 57.68 -17.09 38.95
C VAL A 835 58.38 -17.68 37.73
N ASP A 836 58.80 -18.95 37.78
CA ASP A 836 59.41 -19.63 36.62
C ASP A 836 58.46 -19.64 35.41
N HIS A 837 57.21 -20.05 35.62
CA HIS A 837 56.21 -20.06 34.55
C HIS A 837 55.89 -18.66 34.01
N TYR A 838 55.75 -17.64 34.88
CA TYR A 838 55.54 -16.27 34.43
C TYR A 838 56.71 -15.73 33.60
N LYS A 839 57.96 -16.02 33.98
CA LYS A 839 59.13 -15.58 33.20
C LYS A 839 59.16 -16.24 31.82
N ARG A 840 58.90 -17.55 31.73
CA ARG A 840 58.78 -18.24 30.45
C ARG A 840 57.66 -17.67 29.58
N ALA A 841 56.55 -17.24 30.19
CA ALA A 841 55.46 -16.59 29.47
C ALA A 841 55.84 -15.19 28.96
N LEU A 842 56.66 -14.42 29.68
CA LEU A 842 57.17 -13.10 29.25
C LEU A 842 58.21 -13.20 28.13
N GLU A 843 59.07 -14.22 28.18
CA GLU A 843 60.13 -14.44 27.19
C GLU A 843 59.57 -14.98 25.85
N PHE A 844 58.38 -15.59 25.88
CA PHE A 844 57.75 -16.15 24.70
C PHE A 844 57.12 -15.06 23.82
N THR A 845 57.56 -15.00 22.56
CA THR A 845 57.02 -14.11 21.53
C THR A 845 56.59 -14.94 20.32
N ASN A 846 55.46 -14.58 19.72
CA ASN A 846 54.91 -15.25 18.54
C ASN A 846 54.22 -14.21 17.64
N GLN A 847 54.32 -14.39 16.32
CA GLN A 847 53.71 -13.52 15.32
C GLN A 847 52.19 -13.36 15.54
N LEU A 848 51.49 -14.42 15.92
CA LEU A 848 50.05 -14.39 16.21
C LEU A 848 49.69 -13.46 17.39
N ILE A 849 50.58 -13.35 18.39
CA ILE A 849 50.40 -12.49 19.56
C ILE A 849 50.68 -11.04 19.17
N GLU A 850 51.69 -10.80 18.34
CA GLU A 850 52.03 -9.46 17.84
C GLU A 850 50.92 -8.88 16.95
N GLU A 851 50.34 -9.71 16.07
CA GLU A 851 49.23 -9.30 15.20
C GLU A 851 47.93 -9.04 15.98
N ASN A 852 47.69 -9.75 17.09
CA ASN A 852 46.47 -9.67 17.89
C ASN A 852 46.74 -9.23 19.35
N ALA A 853 47.63 -8.26 19.52
CA ALA A 853 48.10 -7.83 20.84
C ALA A 853 46.97 -7.40 21.79
N SER A 854 45.88 -6.81 21.27
CA SER A 854 44.75 -6.36 22.09
C SER A 854 44.00 -7.47 22.82
N TYR A 855 44.11 -8.73 22.38
CA TYR A 855 43.37 -9.86 22.96
C TYR A 855 44.28 -10.97 23.51
N LEU A 856 45.49 -11.13 22.97
CA LEU A 856 46.39 -12.24 23.30
C LEU A 856 47.61 -11.82 24.11
N ASP A 857 47.89 -10.52 24.24
CA ASP A 857 49.00 -10.05 25.06
C ASP A 857 48.64 -10.18 26.54
N LEU A 858 49.49 -10.89 27.29
CA LEU A 858 49.33 -11.14 28.73
C LEU A 858 50.47 -10.51 29.54
N ARG A 859 51.37 -9.74 28.90
CA ARG A 859 52.59 -9.22 29.55
C ARG A 859 52.27 -8.33 30.75
N ALA A 860 51.26 -7.48 30.64
CA ALA A 860 50.82 -6.60 31.72
C ALA A 860 50.28 -7.40 32.92
N GLU A 861 49.43 -8.40 32.69
CA GLU A 861 48.87 -9.28 33.71
C GLU A 861 49.96 -10.13 34.38
N ILE A 862 50.93 -10.63 33.59
CA ILE A 862 52.07 -11.40 34.10
C ILE A 862 52.92 -10.50 35.00
N ALA A 863 53.28 -9.30 34.54
CA ALA A 863 54.07 -8.34 35.30
C ALA A 863 53.37 -7.93 36.60
N PHE A 864 52.05 -7.75 36.57
CA PHE A 864 51.26 -7.45 37.76
C PHE A 864 51.37 -8.58 38.78
N ASN A 865 51.22 -9.83 38.33
CA ASN A 865 51.31 -10.99 39.19
C ASN A 865 52.73 -11.20 39.76
N LEU A 866 53.77 -11.01 38.95
CA LEU A 866 55.16 -11.06 39.40
C LEU A 866 55.48 -9.99 40.44
N SER A 867 55.05 -8.74 40.19
CA SER A 867 55.25 -7.65 41.14
C SER A 867 54.57 -7.92 42.48
N SER A 868 53.38 -8.53 42.47
CA SER A 868 52.66 -8.94 43.68
C SER A 868 53.44 -9.98 44.49
N ILE A 869 54.03 -10.99 43.83
CA ILE A 869 54.87 -12.02 44.46
C ILE A 869 56.16 -11.41 45.03
N TYR A 870 56.83 -10.53 44.29
CA TYR A 870 58.07 -9.92 44.77
C TYR A 870 57.81 -8.96 45.94
N ARG A 871 56.68 -8.25 45.91
CA ARG A 871 56.24 -7.39 47.01
C ARG A 871 55.93 -8.21 48.28
N SER A 872 55.24 -9.34 48.17
CA SER A 872 54.95 -10.20 49.34
C SER A 872 56.23 -10.77 49.97
N ASN A 873 57.30 -10.92 49.19
CA ASN A 873 58.62 -11.34 49.65
C ASN A 873 59.56 -10.17 50.00
N ASN A 874 59.06 -8.93 50.13
CA ASN A 874 59.82 -7.70 50.42
C ASN A 874 60.92 -7.34 49.40
N ASN A 875 60.90 -7.90 48.18
CA ASN A 875 61.81 -7.52 47.10
C ASN A 875 61.19 -6.40 46.25
N LEU A 876 61.27 -5.17 46.76
CA LEU A 876 60.65 -4.00 46.15
C LEU A 876 61.33 -3.57 44.83
N GLU A 877 62.62 -3.85 44.67
CA GLU A 877 63.38 -3.50 43.46
C GLU A 877 62.89 -4.28 42.24
N LEU A 878 62.80 -5.61 42.35
CA LEU A 878 62.26 -6.45 41.27
C LEU A 878 60.78 -6.18 41.04
N ALA A 879 60.01 -5.93 42.10
CA ALA A 879 58.60 -5.58 41.95
C ALA A 879 58.43 -4.30 41.12
N ARG A 880 59.23 -3.26 41.39
CA ARG A 880 59.24 -2.02 40.60
C ARG A 880 59.70 -2.25 39.17
N LYS A 881 60.77 -3.01 38.96
CA LYS A 881 61.30 -3.32 37.61
C LYS A 881 60.19 -3.81 36.67
N TYR A 882 59.45 -4.84 37.08
CA TYR A 882 58.39 -5.41 36.23
C TYR A 882 57.20 -4.47 36.01
N LEU A 883 56.87 -3.61 36.98
CA LEU A 883 55.83 -2.59 36.80
C LEU A 883 56.27 -1.54 35.75
N TYR A 884 57.50 -1.04 35.86
CA TYR A 884 58.05 -0.05 34.92
C TYR A 884 58.22 -0.59 33.51
N GLU A 885 58.67 -1.85 33.36
CA GLU A 885 58.96 -2.42 32.04
C GLU A 885 57.71 -2.83 31.24
N TYR A 886 56.59 -3.15 31.91
CA TYR A 886 55.45 -3.82 31.25
C TYR A 886 54.06 -3.26 31.60
N ILE A 887 53.92 -2.36 32.58
CA ILE A 887 52.62 -1.83 33.02
C ILE A 887 52.51 -0.31 32.89
N GLU A 888 53.63 0.44 32.96
CA GLU A 888 53.55 1.88 32.71
C GLU A 888 53.02 2.17 31.30
N ILE A 889 51.94 2.95 31.29
CA ILE A 889 51.19 3.45 30.12
C ILE A 889 51.99 4.54 29.42
#